data_AF-A0A7S0WTM1-F1
#
_entry.id   AF-A0A7S0WTM1-F1
#
_cell.length_a   1.000
_cell.length_b   1.000
_cell.length_c   1.000
_cell.angle_alpha   90.00
_cell.angle_beta   90.00
_cell.angle_gamma   90.00
#
_symmetry.space_group_name_H-M   'P 1'
#
loop_
_entity.id
_entity.type
_entity.pdbx_description
1 polymer ?
#
loop_
_entity_poly.entity_id
_entity_poly.type
_entity_poly.pdbx_seq_one_letter_code
_entity_poly.pdbx_strand_id
1 'polypeptide(L)'
;AEWVREVRVLALMSGGFERDAEPTVAVMVSPSGGVIDLVQLPNIAERGRSAVAVARREADQDRLRRFMEEHSPHVCVLGATSLQCHYIKEAVLETVFKIVEDNPRAVPDGLDHIQTVYADPAVPSLWESACTSGASELKDYSKLVRQAVGVARYLQDPLMMYAATFEERSVLSLAVHPLQMYLPEEERLAALERVMVTAVNQVGVDLTAAMLNEWKQATLPFVAGLGPRKARALVRSLGSAGHVESRQTVEMDLGPVVHNNCIGFLLIQPFGHNEDYNPLDSTRIHPHSYGFPEQMALDALELEGSSDDAKRLAVERAMEQWHHVDELDLEVYAAELEKRGEGLKLQTLQDVKHELRAPAEEVRRMYTEPTAQEQFALVTHESDATLKEGKILQVRVTTVQARRVCVALDSGLRGFITREDLSDRALDDSFRLSSKVAQGMIITARVLQGGIHDSETPDKYCVDLACAGMQFKPDAYEFWERWYNTDKYYVAPDPSREEARPVPKATKAKKRFIARNIKHPSFKNVDVLEATRLLEAADLGDIVMRPSSKGLMNLSLTLKFYHEVYMHIDIKEGGKDGKASANNLKLGKPLIIGEEEYEDLDEVLARYVDPLVGHLKQMLRYRKFHKGRRQEVDDLLVEEKRRSPETFSYRLSVSFEHPGMFMLSYILSKTPKHEYITLSQEGFVFRRKTFPTPDKLVDWFKKHFQ
;
A
#
# COMPACT_ATOMS: atom_id res chain seq x y z
N ALA A 1 -33.29 14.63 16.78
CA ALA A 1 -32.88 13.21 16.83
C ALA A 1 -32.98 12.59 15.43
N GLU A 2 -31.95 12.77 14.60
CA GLU A 2 -31.79 12.09 13.28
C GLU A 2 -30.45 11.34 13.21
N TRP A 3 -29.86 11.07 14.38
CA TRP A 3 -28.49 10.60 14.51
C TRP A 3 -28.48 9.07 14.55
N VAL A 4 -27.87 8.48 13.52
CA VAL A 4 -27.89 7.07 13.09
C VAL A 4 -29.17 6.67 12.36
N ARG A 5 -29.29 7.08 11.09
CA ARG A 5 -30.08 6.27 10.15
C ARG A 5 -29.49 4.86 10.16
N GLU A 6 -30.32 3.86 10.42
CA GLU A 6 -29.97 2.46 10.34
C GLU A 6 -29.67 2.06 8.87
N VAL A 7 -28.55 2.53 8.32
CA VAL A 7 -28.20 2.33 6.92
C VAL A 7 -27.74 0.89 6.71
N ARG A 8 -28.67 0.06 6.26
CA ARG A 8 -28.36 -1.23 5.64
C ARG A 8 -27.70 -1.03 4.28
N VAL A 9 -26.57 -1.70 4.06
CA VAL A 9 -25.71 -1.54 2.87
C VAL A 9 -25.66 -2.83 2.10
N LEU A 10 -25.95 -2.79 0.79
CA LEU A 10 -25.67 -3.90 -0.12
C LEU A 10 -24.28 -3.68 -0.73
N ALA A 11 -23.30 -4.49 -0.35
CA ALA A 11 -21.94 -4.39 -0.88
C ALA A 11 -21.65 -5.45 -1.94
N LEU A 12 -21.12 -5.02 -3.08
CA LEU A 12 -20.75 -5.89 -4.19
C LEU A 12 -19.23 -5.88 -4.39
N MET A 13 -18.68 -7.07 -4.66
CA MET A 13 -17.27 -7.25 -5.03
C MET A 13 -17.16 -8.17 -6.24
N SER A 14 -16.44 -7.71 -7.26
CA SER A 14 -16.15 -8.50 -8.46
C SER A 14 -15.05 -9.52 -8.16
N GLY A 15 -15.30 -10.79 -8.49
CA GLY A 15 -14.29 -11.84 -8.39
C GLY A 15 -13.40 -12.00 -9.64
N GLY A 16 -13.69 -11.26 -10.72
CA GLY A 16 -12.93 -11.28 -11.99
C GLY A 16 -13.52 -12.22 -13.06
N PHE A 17 -12.78 -12.40 -14.16
CA PHE A 17 -13.21 -13.19 -15.35
C PHE A 17 -12.26 -14.36 -15.70
N GLU A 18 -11.21 -14.57 -14.91
CA GLU A 18 -10.35 -15.73 -15.12
C GLU A 18 -11.19 -17.01 -15.01
N ARG A 19 -10.81 -18.07 -15.74
CA ARG A 19 -11.62 -19.32 -15.74
C ARG A 19 -11.84 -19.91 -14.36
N ASP A 20 -10.94 -19.60 -13.42
CA ASP A 20 -10.95 -20.05 -12.03
C ASP A 20 -11.24 -18.90 -11.04
N ALA A 21 -11.75 -17.76 -11.54
CA ALA A 21 -12.12 -16.62 -10.72
C ALA A 21 -13.29 -16.95 -9.78
N GLU A 22 -13.26 -16.41 -8.56
CA GLU A 22 -14.41 -16.48 -7.66
C GLU A 22 -15.61 -15.76 -8.29
N PRO A 23 -16.85 -16.22 -8.07
CA PRO A 23 -18.03 -15.52 -8.57
C PRO A 23 -18.17 -14.16 -7.88
N THR A 24 -18.63 -13.14 -8.60
CA THR A 24 -19.03 -11.86 -8.00
C THR A 24 -20.02 -12.12 -6.86
N VAL A 25 -19.82 -11.45 -5.73
CA VAL A 25 -20.69 -11.59 -4.55
C VAL A 25 -21.40 -10.27 -4.27
N ALA A 26 -22.64 -10.37 -3.81
CA ALA A 26 -23.36 -9.27 -3.18
C ALA A 26 -23.68 -9.68 -1.74
N VAL A 27 -23.33 -8.83 -0.78
CA VAL A 27 -23.44 -9.09 0.66
C VAL A 27 -24.30 -8.01 1.28
N MET A 28 -25.36 -8.42 1.97
CA MET A 28 -26.20 -7.51 2.72
C MET A 28 -25.61 -7.29 4.11
N VAL A 29 -25.35 -6.04 4.46
CA VAL A 29 -24.71 -5.66 5.72
C VAL A 29 -25.68 -4.82 6.57
N SER A 30 -25.79 -5.19 7.84
CA SER A 30 -26.63 -4.52 8.83
C SER A 30 -26.10 -3.12 9.17
N PRO A 31 -26.89 -2.26 9.83
CA PRO A 31 -26.41 -0.96 10.31
C PRO A 31 -25.28 -1.08 11.35
N SER A 32 -25.21 -2.22 12.05
CA SER A 32 -24.12 -2.52 12.98
C SER A 32 -22.84 -3.00 12.30
N GLY A 33 -22.87 -3.24 10.99
CA GLY A 33 -21.74 -3.72 10.20
C GLY A 33 -21.61 -5.25 10.16
N GLY A 34 -22.64 -5.99 10.59
CA GLY A 34 -22.69 -7.46 10.54
C GLY A 34 -23.26 -7.98 9.22
N VAL A 35 -22.93 -9.21 8.84
CA VAL A 35 -23.48 -9.88 7.65
C VAL A 35 -24.91 -10.34 7.94
N ILE A 36 -25.87 -9.95 7.10
CA ILE A 36 -27.26 -10.42 7.16
C ILE A 36 -27.42 -11.64 6.25
N ASP A 37 -27.10 -11.49 4.97
CA ASP A 37 -27.20 -12.54 3.96
C ASP A 37 -26.25 -12.24 2.78
N LEU A 38 -26.05 -13.20 1.88
CA LEU A 38 -25.23 -13.04 0.68
C LEU A 38 -25.79 -13.81 -0.52
N VAL A 39 -25.51 -13.30 -1.72
CA VAL A 39 -25.85 -13.94 -3.00
C VAL A 39 -24.66 -13.93 -3.96
N GLN A 40 -24.48 -15.02 -4.70
CA GLN A 40 -23.46 -15.14 -5.74
C GLN A 40 -24.04 -14.87 -7.14
N LEU A 41 -23.30 -14.07 -7.91
CA LEU A 41 -23.70 -13.52 -9.20
C LEU A 41 -22.62 -13.75 -10.27
N PRO A 42 -22.31 -15.02 -10.63
CA PRO A 42 -21.17 -15.38 -11.48
C PRO A 42 -21.15 -14.73 -12.87
N ASN A 43 -22.31 -14.39 -13.44
CA ASN A 43 -22.48 -13.91 -14.81
C ASN A 43 -23.00 -12.47 -14.90
N ILE A 44 -23.15 -11.75 -13.77
CA ILE A 44 -23.73 -10.38 -13.77
C ILE A 44 -22.94 -9.38 -14.62
N ALA A 45 -21.62 -9.58 -14.73
CA ALA A 45 -20.75 -8.75 -15.55
C ALA A 45 -20.62 -9.23 -17.02
N GLU A 46 -21.25 -10.35 -17.40
CA GLU A 46 -21.06 -10.99 -18.71
C GLU A 46 -21.59 -10.09 -19.85
N ARG A 47 -20.74 -9.86 -20.88
CA ARG A 47 -21.08 -9.04 -22.05
C ARG A 47 -21.19 -9.83 -23.36
N GLY A 48 -21.22 -11.16 -23.28
CA GLY A 48 -21.44 -12.02 -24.43
C GLY A 48 -22.77 -11.73 -25.13
N ARG A 49 -22.77 -11.66 -26.46
CA ARG A 49 -23.99 -11.43 -27.27
C ARG A 49 -24.72 -12.72 -27.64
N SER A 50 -24.22 -13.88 -27.22
CA SER A 50 -24.91 -15.15 -27.45
C SER A 50 -26.18 -15.20 -26.60
N ALA A 51 -27.24 -15.84 -27.11
CA ALA A 51 -28.50 -15.99 -26.37
C ALA A 51 -28.27 -16.64 -24.99
N VAL A 52 -27.31 -17.56 -24.90
CA VAL A 52 -26.93 -18.23 -23.64
C VAL A 52 -26.31 -17.26 -22.64
N ALA A 53 -25.38 -16.40 -23.06
CA ALA A 53 -24.74 -15.41 -22.19
C ALA A 53 -25.75 -14.37 -21.69
N VAL A 54 -26.65 -13.91 -22.57
CA VAL A 54 -27.73 -12.99 -22.21
C VAL A 54 -28.65 -13.63 -21.16
N ALA A 55 -29.10 -14.86 -21.37
CA ALA A 55 -29.98 -15.55 -20.43
C ALA A 55 -29.32 -15.79 -19.06
N ARG A 56 -28.01 -16.08 -19.00
CA ARG A 56 -27.28 -16.23 -17.74
C ARG A 56 -27.19 -14.92 -16.98
N ARG A 57 -26.90 -13.82 -17.67
CA ARG A 57 -26.85 -12.48 -17.06
C ARG A 57 -28.22 -12.06 -16.54
N GLU A 58 -29.28 -12.27 -17.30
CA GLU A 58 -30.66 -11.97 -16.88
C GLU A 58 -31.04 -12.78 -15.64
N ALA A 59 -30.67 -14.06 -15.58
CA ALA A 59 -30.89 -14.89 -14.39
C ALA A 59 -30.16 -14.35 -13.14
N ASP A 60 -28.95 -13.80 -13.29
CA ASP A 60 -28.23 -13.15 -12.20
C ASP A 60 -28.87 -11.81 -11.79
N GLN A 61 -29.31 -11.01 -12.77
CA GLN A 61 -30.07 -9.77 -12.50
C GLN A 61 -31.36 -10.07 -11.73
N ASP A 62 -32.10 -11.11 -12.11
CA ASP A 62 -33.32 -11.52 -11.40
C ASP A 62 -33.03 -12.02 -9.98
N ARG A 63 -31.91 -12.73 -9.78
CA ARG A 63 -31.45 -13.13 -8.44
C ARG A 63 -31.11 -11.93 -7.58
N LEU A 64 -30.37 -10.96 -8.12
CA LEU A 64 -30.06 -9.71 -7.44
C LEU A 64 -31.34 -8.92 -7.10
N ARG A 65 -32.29 -8.82 -8.04
CA ARG A 65 -33.59 -8.15 -7.84
C ARG A 65 -34.33 -8.73 -6.64
N ARG A 66 -34.52 -10.06 -6.60
CA ARG A 66 -35.20 -10.74 -5.49
C ARG A 66 -34.48 -10.50 -4.16
N PHE A 67 -33.15 -10.58 -4.17
CA PHE A 67 -32.34 -10.33 -2.99
C PHE A 67 -32.51 -8.90 -2.45
N MET A 68 -32.56 -7.91 -3.33
CA MET A 68 -32.81 -6.51 -2.98
C MET A 68 -34.24 -6.27 -2.49
N GLU A 69 -35.23 -6.91 -3.10
CA GLU A 69 -36.63 -6.83 -2.66
C GLU A 69 -36.87 -7.45 -1.28
N GLU A 70 -36.13 -8.52 -0.95
CA GLU A 70 -36.21 -9.20 0.34
C GLU A 70 -35.56 -8.38 1.48
N HIS A 71 -34.42 -7.75 1.20
CA HIS A 71 -33.61 -7.09 2.24
C HIS A 71 -33.74 -5.57 2.30
N SER A 72 -34.34 -4.94 1.28
CA SER A 72 -34.55 -3.49 1.14
C SER A 72 -33.31 -2.67 1.54
N PRO A 73 -32.22 -2.72 0.75
CA PRO A 73 -31.02 -1.95 1.05
C PRO A 73 -31.27 -0.44 0.88
N HIS A 74 -30.61 0.38 1.72
CA HIS A 74 -30.70 1.84 1.60
C HIS A 74 -29.70 2.38 0.58
N VAL A 75 -28.55 1.70 0.43
CA VAL A 75 -27.49 2.07 -0.50
C VAL A 75 -26.79 0.81 -1.01
N CYS A 76 -26.40 0.84 -2.28
CA CYS A 76 -25.56 -0.16 -2.91
C CYS A 76 -24.14 0.41 -3.06
N VAL A 77 -23.14 -0.33 -2.63
CA VAL A 77 -21.73 0.03 -2.77
C VAL A 77 -21.00 -1.04 -3.56
N LEU A 78 -20.19 -0.63 -4.53
CA LEU A 78 -19.41 -1.53 -5.37
C LEU A 78 -17.92 -1.23 -5.18
N GLY A 79 -17.15 -2.23 -4.74
CA GLY A 79 -15.71 -2.11 -4.67
C GLY A 79 -15.10 -1.99 -6.07
N ALA A 80 -14.42 -0.88 -6.33
CA ALA A 80 -13.82 -0.58 -7.63
C ALA A 80 -12.49 -1.33 -7.79
N THR A 81 -12.55 -2.62 -8.11
CA THR A 81 -11.34 -3.45 -8.29
C THR A 81 -10.86 -3.51 -9.72
N SER A 82 -11.74 -3.32 -10.70
CA SER A 82 -11.41 -3.44 -12.11
C SER A 82 -12.43 -2.73 -13.00
N LEU A 83 -12.09 -2.59 -14.28
CA LEU A 83 -12.96 -2.01 -15.30
C LEU A 83 -14.32 -2.71 -15.41
N GLN A 84 -14.40 -3.99 -15.05
CA GLN A 84 -15.62 -4.79 -15.10
C GLN A 84 -16.67 -4.33 -14.10
N CYS A 85 -16.25 -3.67 -13.01
CA CYS A 85 -17.16 -3.10 -12.03
C CYS A 85 -18.14 -2.12 -12.69
N HIS A 86 -17.76 -1.46 -13.80
CA HIS A 86 -18.69 -0.66 -14.57
C HIS A 86 -19.89 -1.46 -15.08
N TYR A 87 -19.68 -2.67 -15.60
CA TYR A 87 -20.77 -3.50 -16.08
C TYR A 87 -21.68 -4.00 -14.96
N ILE A 88 -21.10 -4.28 -13.79
CA ILE A 88 -21.84 -4.63 -12.59
C ILE A 88 -22.68 -3.44 -12.13
N LYS A 89 -22.11 -2.22 -12.08
CA LYS A 89 -22.83 -1.00 -11.73
C LYS A 89 -24.01 -0.75 -12.65
N GLU A 90 -23.84 -0.92 -13.97
CA GLU A 90 -24.96 -0.81 -14.92
C GLU A 90 -26.06 -1.84 -14.63
N ALA A 91 -25.70 -3.10 -14.37
CA ALA A 91 -26.68 -4.13 -14.04
C ALA A 91 -27.42 -3.86 -12.71
N VAL A 92 -26.73 -3.29 -11.71
CA VAL A 92 -27.35 -2.86 -10.44
C VAL A 92 -28.31 -1.70 -10.68
N LEU A 93 -27.91 -0.68 -11.45
CA LEU A 93 -28.77 0.46 -11.78
C LEU A 93 -30.03 0.04 -12.55
N GLU A 94 -29.90 -0.87 -13.52
CA GLU A 94 -31.04 -1.48 -14.21
C GLU A 94 -31.97 -2.24 -13.24
N THR A 95 -31.38 -2.94 -12.26
CA THR A 95 -32.14 -3.67 -11.24
C THR A 95 -32.89 -2.73 -10.31
N VAL A 96 -32.23 -1.66 -9.83
CA VAL A 96 -32.85 -0.62 -9.00
C VAL A 96 -34.00 0.04 -9.76
N PHE A 97 -33.81 0.38 -11.03
CA PHE A 97 -34.86 0.98 -11.86
C PHE A 97 -36.10 0.06 -11.95
N LYS A 98 -35.90 -1.24 -12.20
CA LYS A 98 -37.00 -2.22 -12.21
C LYS A 98 -37.70 -2.35 -10.87
N ILE A 99 -36.97 -2.28 -9.74
CA ILE A 99 -37.56 -2.32 -8.41
C ILE A 99 -38.45 -1.10 -8.19
N VAL A 100 -37.97 0.10 -8.53
CA VAL A 100 -38.74 1.35 -8.39
C VAL A 100 -40.00 1.31 -9.25
N GLU A 101 -39.93 0.76 -10.46
CA GLU A 101 -41.07 0.68 -11.38
C GLU A 101 -42.08 -0.42 -10.98
N ASP A 102 -41.61 -1.64 -10.70
CA ASP A 102 -42.47 -2.81 -10.50
C ASP A 102 -42.93 -2.98 -9.04
N ASN A 103 -42.10 -2.57 -8.07
CA ASN A 103 -42.30 -2.83 -6.65
C ASN A 103 -41.75 -1.69 -5.77
N PRO A 104 -42.33 -0.47 -5.84
CA PRO A 104 -41.85 0.70 -5.11
C PRO A 104 -41.86 0.50 -3.58
N ARG A 105 -42.64 -0.45 -3.05
CA ARG A 105 -42.67 -0.79 -1.62
C ARG A 105 -41.40 -1.46 -1.11
N ALA A 106 -40.57 -1.99 -2.01
CA ALA A 106 -39.28 -2.57 -1.64
C ALA A 106 -38.20 -1.50 -1.38
N VAL A 107 -38.43 -0.25 -1.79
CA VAL A 107 -37.55 0.89 -1.50
C VAL A 107 -37.80 1.34 -0.05
N PRO A 108 -36.76 1.50 0.79
CA PRO A 108 -36.94 1.97 2.15
C PRO A 108 -37.62 3.33 2.24
N ASP A 109 -38.42 3.55 3.29
CA ASP A 109 -39.14 4.79 3.53
C ASP A 109 -38.19 6.01 3.56
N GLY A 110 -38.58 7.09 2.88
CA GLY A 110 -37.80 8.33 2.82
C GLY A 110 -36.69 8.35 1.76
N LEU A 111 -36.61 7.32 0.91
CA LEU A 111 -35.73 7.29 -0.27
C LEU A 111 -36.56 7.30 -1.56
N ASP A 112 -36.17 8.14 -2.52
CA ASP A 112 -36.77 8.13 -3.86
C ASP A 112 -36.31 6.91 -4.69
N HIS A 113 -35.06 6.49 -4.48
CA HIS A 113 -34.44 5.33 -5.09
C HIS A 113 -33.21 4.87 -4.29
N ILE A 114 -32.73 3.67 -4.58
CA ILE A 114 -31.54 3.08 -3.94
C ILE A 114 -30.29 3.60 -4.65
N GLN A 115 -29.49 4.43 -3.98
CA GLN A 115 -28.25 4.98 -4.56
C GLN A 115 -27.20 3.88 -4.78
N THR A 116 -26.41 4.01 -5.86
CA THR A 116 -25.34 3.05 -6.20
C THR A 116 -24.01 3.76 -6.39
N VAL A 117 -23.09 3.55 -5.46
CA VAL A 117 -21.80 4.26 -5.39
C VAL A 117 -20.60 3.33 -5.54
N TYR A 118 -19.47 3.86 -6.01
CA TYR A 118 -18.20 3.15 -5.95
C TYR A 118 -17.50 3.43 -4.63
N ALA A 119 -16.72 2.45 -4.16
CA ALA A 119 -15.79 2.63 -3.07
C ALA A 119 -14.39 2.13 -3.48
N ASP A 120 -13.37 2.84 -2.99
CA ASP A 120 -11.97 2.41 -3.12
C ASP A 120 -11.75 1.14 -2.28
N PRO A 121 -11.36 0.01 -2.90
CA PRO A 121 -11.12 -1.22 -2.17
C PRO A 121 -9.78 -1.22 -1.42
N ALA A 122 -8.92 -0.19 -1.54
CA ALA A 122 -7.58 -0.19 -0.94
C ALA A 122 -7.59 -0.42 0.57
N VAL A 123 -8.37 0.37 1.32
CA VAL A 123 -8.50 0.23 2.79
C VAL A 123 -9.22 -1.08 3.16
N PRO A 124 -10.39 -1.42 2.58
CA PRO A 124 -11.04 -2.72 2.81
C PRO A 124 -10.15 -3.94 2.52
N SER A 125 -9.35 -3.90 1.46
CA SER A 125 -8.45 -5.00 1.08
C SER A 125 -7.27 -5.12 2.03
N LEU A 126 -6.74 -3.98 2.50
CA LEU A 126 -5.70 -3.96 3.52
C LEU A 126 -6.23 -4.50 4.85
N TRP A 127 -7.42 -4.06 5.25
CA TRP A 127 -8.11 -4.57 6.44
C TRP A 127 -8.34 -6.08 6.36
N GLU A 128 -8.84 -6.60 5.23
CA GLU A 128 -9.07 -8.04 5.07
C GLU A 128 -7.78 -8.86 5.13
N SER A 129 -6.68 -8.36 4.57
CA SER A 129 -5.43 -9.11 4.39
C SER A 129 -4.44 -9.00 5.55
N ALA A 130 -4.45 -7.88 6.29
CA ALA A 130 -3.45 -7.59 7.33
C ALA A 130 -4.03 -7.49 8.75
N CYS A 131 -5.33 -7.31 8.93
CA CYS A 131 -5.92 -7.13 10.27
C CYS A 131 -6.35 -8.47 10.87
N THR A 132 -5.75 -8.84 12.01
CA THR A 132 -6.02 -10.12 12.67
C THR A 132 -7.44 -10.17 13.27
N SER A 133 -7.97 -9.02 13.70
CA SER A 133 -9.32 -8.89 14.28
C SER A 133 -10.44 -8.92 13.22
N GLY A 134 -10.25 -8.25 12.08
CA GLY A 134 -11.17 -8.34 10.94
C GLY A 134 -11.23 -9.74 10.33
N ALA A 135 -10.08 -10.43 10.33
CA ALA A 135 -10.01 -11.82 9.92
C ALA A 135 -10.71 -12.76 10.91
N SER A 136 -10.70 -12.51 12.24
CA SER A 136 -11.27 -13.43 13.24
C SER A 136 -12.79 -13.52 13.26
N GLU A 137 -13.48 -12.40 13.12
CA GLU A 137 -14.95 -12.34 13.12
C GLU A 137 -15.53 -13.07 11.90
N LEU A 138 -14.86 -12.97 10.75
CA LEU A 138 -15.37 -13.44 9.47
C LEU A 138 -14.57 -14.61 8.89
N LYS A 139 -13.85 -15.39 9.71
CA LYS A 139 -12.96 -16.49 9.26
C LYS A 139 -13.66 -17.51 8.36
N ASP A 140 -14.94 -17.74 8.58
CA ASP A 140 -15.74 -18.72 7.85
C ASP A 140 -16.16 -18.23 6.46
N TYR A 141 -16.00 -16.94 6.17
CA TYR A 141 -16.33 -16.34 4.89
C TYR A 141 -15.13 -16.28 3.93
N SER A 142 -15.42 -16.37 2.63
CA SER A 142 -14.39 -16.23 1.59
C SER A 142 -13.72 -14.85 1.64
N LYS A 143 -12.53 -14.75 1.06
CA LYS A 143 -11.80 -13.48 0.93
C LYS A 143 -12.66 -12.39 0.28
N LEU A 144 -13.34 -12.73 -0.81
CA LEU A 144 -14.17 -11.76 -1.55
C LEU A 144 -15.38 -11.27 -0.74
N VAL A 145 -16.01 -12.15 0.05
CA VAL A 145 -17.08 -11.76 0.98
C VAL A 145 -16.55 -10.85 2.09
N ARG A 146 -15.39 -11.16 2.67
CA ARG A 146 -14.75 -10.30 3.67
C ARG A 146 -14.42 -8.92 3.11
N GLN A 147 -13.92 -8.84 1.88
CA GLN A 147 -13.70 -7.56 1.20
C GLN A 147 -15.01 -6.79 0.97
N ALA A 148 -16.09 -7.46 0.59
CA ALA A 148 -17.40 -6.81 0.42
C ALA A 148 -17.91 -6.22 1.75
N VAL A 149 -17.78 -6.96 2.85
CA VAL A 149 -18.10 -6.45 4.19
C VAL A 149 -17.20 -5.27 4.55
N GLY A 150 -15.90 -5.34 4.25
CA GLY A 150 -14.97 -4.23 4.47
C GLY A 150 -15.36 -2.97 3.69
N VAL A 151 -15.83 -3.11 2.46
CA VAL A 151 -16.34 -1.99 1.64
C VAL A 151 -17.62 -1.41 2.25
N ALA A 152 -18.54 -2.25 2.73
CA ALA A 152 -19.73 -1.78 3.45
C ALA A 152 -19.37 -0.99 4.72
N ARG A 153 -18.49 -1.55 5.55
CA ARG A 153 -18.00 -0.92 6.79
C ARG A 153 -17.25 0.38 6.49
N TYR A 154 -16.52 0.46 5.38
CA TYR A 154 -15.84 1.68 4.94
C TYR A 154 -16.83 2.78 4.56
N LEU A 155 -17.94 2.44 3.90
CA LEU A 155 -19.00 3.41 3.63
C LEU A 155 -19.72 3.87 4.92
N GLN A 156 -19.92 2.95 5.87
CA GLN A 156 -20.57 3.24 7.15
C GLN A 156 -19.69 4.11 8.07
N ASP A 157 -18.41 3.77 8.21
CA ASP A 157 -17.45 4.53 9.01
C ASP A 157 -16.00 4.38 8.47
N PRO A 158 -15.56 5.32 7.61
CA PRO A 158 -14.20 5.32 7.09
C PRO A 158 -13.14 5.40 8.19
N LEU A 159 -13.40 6.17 9.25
CA LEU A 159 -12.43 6.45 10.31
C LEU A 159 -12.06 5.17 11.07
N MET A 160 -13.06 4.33 11.37
CA MET A 160 -12.88 3.03 12.00
C MET A 160 -12.06 2.09 11.11
N MET A 161 -12.36 2.06 9.81
CA MET A 161 -11.65 1.20 8.86
C MET A 161 -10.18 1.62 8.71
N TYR A 162 -9.88 2.93 8.66
CA TYR A 162 -8.49 3.40 8.72
C TYR A 162 -7.81 2.98 10.03
N ALA A 163 -8.48 3.16 11.18
CA ALA A 163 -7.93 2.81 12.49
C ALA A 163 -7.52 1.33 12.56
N ALA A 164 -8.33 0.43 12.00
CA ALA A 164 -8.03 -1.00 11.97
C ALA A 164 -6.75 -1.34 11.17
N THR A 165 -6.38 -0.54 10.17
CA THR A 165 -5.15 -0.76 9.38
C THR A 165 -3.85 -0.39 10.11
N PHE A 166 -3.92 0.24 11.29
CA PHE A 166 -2.72 0.49 12.10
C PHE A 166 -2.23 -0.75 12.84
N GLU A 167 -3.08 -1.78 12.97
CA GLU A 167 -2.62 -3.10 13.39
C GLU A 167 -1.54 -3.59 12.42
N GLU A 168 -0.43 -4.10 12.97
CA GLU A 168 0.75 -4.53 12.19
C GLU A 168 1.40 -3.46 11.28
N ARG A 169 1.04 -2.17 11.46
CA ARG A 169 1.53 -1.03 10.66
C ARG A 169 1.19 -1.12 9.16
N SER A 170 0.15 -1.88 8.81
CA SER A 170 -0.24 -2.11 7.42
C SER A 170 -0.61 -0.81 6.68
N VAL A 171 -1.12 0.20 7.41
CA VAL A 171 -1.44 1.56 6.93
C VAL A 171 -0.32 2.23 6.14
N LEU A 172 0.95 1.90 6.41
CA LEU A 172 2.11 2.44 5.68
C LEU A 172 2.16 2.01 4.20
N SER A 173 1.39 0.98 3.82
CA SER A 173 1.26 0.50 2.45
C SER A 173 0.29 1.34 1.61
N LEU A 174 -0.52 2.19 2.25
CA LEU A 174 -1.44 3.08 1.55
C LEU A 174 -0.65 4.19 0.85
N ALA A 175 -0.97 4.43 -0.42
CA ALA A 175 -0.40 5.52 -1.20
C ALA A 175 -1.12 6.83 -0.89
N VAL A 176 -0.76 7.48 0.22
CA VAL A 176 -1.32 8.77 0.66
C VAL A 176 -0.72 9.97 -0.08
N HIS A 177 0.54 9.89 -0.51
CA HIS A 177 1.22 10.97 -1.23
C HIS A 177 2.37 10.45 -2.12
N PRO A 178 2.56 10.97 -3.35
CA PRO A 178 3.62 10.51 -4.27
C PRO A 178 5.04 10.61 -3.68
N LEU A 179 5.26 11.56 -2.77
CA LEU A 179 6.55 11.77 -2.11
C LEU A 179 6.67 11.11 -0.73
N GLN A 180 5.71 10.29 -0.31
CA GLN A 180 5.73 9.67 1.03
C GLN A 180 6.97 8.79 1.26
N MET A 181 7.55 8.22 0.19
CA MET A 181 8.73 7.35 0.28
C MET A 181 10.04 8.10 0.59
N TYR A 182 10.02 9.44 0.58
CA TYR A 182 11.16 10.26 0.97
C TYR A 182 11.25 10.49 2.49
N LEU A 183 10.25 10.06 3.26
CA LEU A 183 10.22 10.16 4.72
C LEU A 183 10.56 8.80 5.38
N PRO A 184 11.29 8.80 6.51
CA PRO A 184 11.49 7.59 7.32
C PRO A 184 10.16 6.97 7.77
N GLU A 185 10.11 5.64 7.91
CA GLU A 185 8.86 4.95 8.26
C GLU A 185 8.26 5.41 9.59
N GLU A 186 9.11 5.69 10.58
CA GLU A 186 8.68 6.16 11.90
C GLU A 186 8.04 7.54 11.85
N GLU A 187 8.59 8.46 11.04
CA GLU A 187 8.02 9.80 10.86
C GLU A 187 6.66 9.73 10.14
N ARG A 188 6.54 8.85 9.13
CA ARG A 188 5.27 8.63 8.42
C ARG A 188 4.21 8.07 9.36
N LEU A 189 4.56 7.04 10.15
CA LEU A 189 3.63 6.43 11.09
C LEU A 189 3.20 7.45 12.15
N ALA A 190 4.12 8.20 12.74
CA ALA A 190 3.80 9.23 13.72
C ALA A 190 2.90 10.33 13.16
N ALA A 191 3.12 10.75 11.90
CA ALA A 191 2.25 11.71 11.23
C ALA A 191 0.82 11.18 11.07
N LEU A 192 0.68 9.92 10.62
CA LEU A 192 -0.62 9.25 10.46
C LEU A 192 -1.32 9.04 11.81
N GLU A 193 -0.61 8.56 12.83
CA GLU A 193 -1.13 8.38 14.20
C GLU A 193 -1.65 9.70 14.77
N ARG A 194 -0.93 10.81 14.57
CA ARG A 194 -1.36 12.13 15.03
C ARG A 194 -2.69 12.55 14.40
N VAL A 195 -2.86 12.34 13.10
CA VAL A 195 -4.11 12.64 12.39
C VAL A 195 -5.24 11.77 12.93
N MET A 196 -5.00 10.47 13.16
CA MET A 196 -5.99 9.57 13.74
C MET A 196 -6.41 9.98 15.15
N VAL A 197 -5.46 10.33 16.02
CA VAL A 197 -5.76 10.85 17.36
C VAL A 197 -6.62 12.11 17.24
N THR A 198 -6.28 13.06 16.38
CA THR A 198 -7.10 14.27 16.20
C THR A 198 -8.51 13.93 15.73
N ALA A 199 -8.66 13.13 14.67
CA ALA A 199 -9.96 12.79 14.10
C ALA A 199 -10.84 11.99 15.06
N VAL A 200 -10.29 10.97 15.74
CA VAL A 200 -11.03 10.12 16.69
C VAL A 200 -11.53 10.93 17.90
N ASN A 201 -10.72 11.83 18.45
CA ASN A 201 -11.13 12.64 19.59
C ASN A 201 -12.08 13.78 19.19
N GLN A 202 -12.04 14.26 17.94
CA GLN A 202 -13.05 15.21 17.43
C GLN A 202 -14.42 14.57 17.25
N VAL A 203 -14.48 13.35 16.71
CA VAL A 203 -15.74 12.63 16.49
C VAL A 203 -16.30 12.13 17.83
N GLY A 204 -15.44 11.57 18.67
CA GLY A 204 -15.82 10.78 19.85
C GLY A 204 -15.99 9.30 19.51
N VAL A 205 -15.88 8.44 20.51
CA VAL A 205 -16.05 6.99 20.36
C VAL A 205 -17.26 6.54 21.15
N ASP A 206 -18.27 6.02 20.48
CA ASP A 206 -19.38 5.32 21.12
C ASP A 206 -18.88 4.00 21.72
N LEU A 207 -18.69 4.03 23.04
CA LEU A 207 -18.18 2.90 23.79
C LEU A 207 -19.19 1.76 23.85
N THR A 208 -20.49 2.07 23.85
CA THR A 208 -21.56 1.06 23.85
C THR A 208 -21.53 0.29 22.53
N ALA A 209 -21.46 0.99 21.41
CA ALA A 209 -21.34 0.36 20.10
C ALA A 209 -20.03 -0.42 19.93
N ALA A 210 -18.92 0.05 20.51
CA ALA A 210 -17.64 -0.64 20.50
C ALA A 210 -17.64 -1.94 21.33
N MET A 211 -18.38 -1.98 22.45
CA MET A 211 -18.53 -3.22 23.23
C MET A 211 -19.43 -4.23 22.53
N LEU A 212 -20.45 -3.77 21.79
CA LEU A 212 -21.36 -4.63 21.03
C LEU A 212 -20.77 -5.15 19.72
N ASN A 213 -19.87 -4.40 19.08
CA ASN A 213 -19.32 -4.71 17.77
C ASN A 213 -17.78 -4.64 17.79
N GLU A 214 -17.12 -5.79 17.65
CA GLU A 214 -15.65 -5.90 17.78
C GLU A 214 -14.90 -4.98 16.81
N TRP A 215 -15.36 -4.86 15.56
CA TRP A 215 -14.70 -4.02 14.56
C TRP A 215 -14.70 -2.52 14.90
N LYS A 216 -15.64 -2.05 15.73
CA LYS A 216 -15.70 -0.65 16.20
C LYS A 216 -14.70 -0.36 17.33
N GLN A 217 -14.06 -1.39 17.90
CA GLN A 217 -13.03 -1.21 18.94
C GLN A 217 -11.70 -0.64 18.39
N ALA A 218 -11.51 -0.67 17.07
CA ALA A 218 -10.27 -0.28 16.42
C ALA A 218 -9.86 1.19 16.65
N THR A 219 -10.80 2.07 16.99
CA THR A 219 -10.53 3.49 17.30
C THR A 219 -10.09 3.74 18.74
N LEU A 220 -10.40 2.84 19.68
CA LEU A 220 -10.05 3.00 21.10
C LEU A 220 -8.56 3.28 21.36
N PRO A 221 -7.59 2.67 20.64
CA PRO A 221 -6.18 3.00 20.79
C PRO A 221 -5.81 4.47 20.50
N PHE A 222 -6.64 5.20 19.75
CA PHE A 222 -6.41 6.59 19.34
C PHE A 222 -7.12 7.62 20.22
N VAL A 223 -7.93 7.18 21.18
CA VAL A 223 -8.53 8.07 22.19
C VAL A 223 -7.43 8.65 23.07
N ALA A 224 -7.52 9.95 23.38
CA ALA A 224 -6.52 10.65 24.18
C ALA A 224 -6.27 9.96 25.52
N GLY A 225 -5.01 9.68 25.85
CA GLY A 225 -4.62 8.97 27.07
C GLY A 225 -4.66 7.43 26.96
N LEU A 226 -5.43 6.89 26.01
CA LEU A 226 -5.39 5.49 25.63
C LEU A 226 -4.24 5.21 24.66
N GLY A 227 -4.04 3.92 24.42
CA GLY A 227 -3.06 3.36 23.52
C GLY A 227 -3.37 1.87 23.41
N PRO A 228 -2.71 1.11 22.51
CA PRO A 228 -3.11 -0.27 22.21
C PRO A 228 -3.23 -1.17 23.44
N ARG A 229 -2.33 -1.01 24.42
CA ARG A 229 -2.35 -1.79 25.67
C ARG A 229 -3.52 -1.42 26.58
N LYS A 230 -3.81 -0.13 26.75
CA LYS A 230 -4.87 0.36 27.64
C LYS A 230 -6.25 0.15 27.03
N ALA A 231 -6.39 0.33 25.71
CA ALA A 231 -7.61 0.03 24.98
C ALA A 231 -8.01 -1.45 25.17
N ARG A 232 -7.05 -2.38 25.01
CA ARG A 232 -7.29 -3.82 25.26
C ARG A 232 -7.62 -4.14 26.72
N ALA A 233 -7.05 -3.39 27.68
CA ALA A 233 -7.40 -3.56 29.09
C ALA A 233 -8.84 -3.09 29.34
N LEU A 234 -9.21 -1.93 28.81
CA LEU A 234 -10.56 -1.36 28.91
C LEU A 234 -11.62 -2.31 28.34
N VAL A 235 -11.42 -2.80 27.10
CA VAL A 235 -12.34 -3.76 26.46
C VAL A 235 -12.52 -5.02 27.31
N ARG A 236 -11.44 -5.57 27.89
CA ARG A 236 -11.53 -6.78 28.73
C ARG A 236 -12.26 -6.53 30.05
N SER A 237 -12.03 -5.36 30.65
CA SER A 237 -12.70 -4.95 31.88
C SER A 237 -14.20 -4.85 31.67
N LEU A 238 -14.62 -4.10 30.66
CA LEU A 238 -16.01 -3.84 30.35
C LEU A 238 -16.72 -5.06 29.75
N GLY A 239 -16.01 -5.87 28.96
CA GLY A 239 -16.56 -7.11 28.38
C GLY A 239 -16.98 -8.14 29.44
N SER A 240 -16.43 -8.07 30.65
CA SER A 240 -16.87 -8.90 31.78
C SER A 240 -18.17 -8.42 32.44
N ALA A 241 -18.48 -7.14 32.32
CA ALA A 241 -19.70 -6.52 32.86
C ALA A 241 -20.90 -6.60 31.89
N GLY A 242 -20.63 -6.75 30.58
CA GLY A 242 -21.64 -6.96 29.53
C GLY A 242 -22.26 -5.67 28.96
N HIS A 243 -22.27 -4.56 29.70
CA HIS A 243 -22.68 -3.23 29.23
C HIS A 243 -21.99 -2.12 30.07
N VAL A 244 -21.97 -0.88 29.56
CA VAL A 244 -21.38 0.30 30.23
C VAL A 244 -22.49 1.25 30.63
N GLU A 245 -22.81 1.31 31.92
CA GLU A 245 -23.98 2.05 32.42
C GLU A 245 -23.78 3.58 32.45
N SER A 246 -22.58 4.04 32.84
CA SER A 246 -22.26 5.47 32.91
C SER A 246 -20.77 5.72 32.84
N ARG A 247 -20.37 6.97 32.54
CA ARG A 247 -18.96 7.36 32.46
C ARG A 247 -18.22 7.16 33.79
N GLN A 248 -18.93 7.32 34.90
CA GLN A 248 -18.38 7.13 36.25
C GLN A 248 -17.95 5.68 36.50
N THR A 249 -18.62 4.70 35.87
CA THR A 249 -18.28 3.27 36.02
C THR A 249 -17.03 2.85 35.24
N VAL A 250 -16.51 3.69 34.33
CA VAL A 250 -15.37 3.40 33.45
C VAL A 250 -14.01 3.46 34.19
N GLU A 251 -14.01 3.66 35.51
CA GLU A 251 -12.84 4.09 36.27
C GLU A 251 -11.96 2.94 36.84
N MET A 252 -12.35 1.67 36.70
CA MET A 252 -11.69 0.60 37.50
C MET A 252 -10.26 0.23 37.09
N ASP A 253 -9.81 0.52 35.86
CA ASP A 253 -8.47 0.08 35.36
C ASP A 253 -7.60 1.20 34.75
N LEU A 254 -8.14 2.41 34.59
CA LEU A 254 -7.48 3.54 33.96
C LEU A 254 -7.13 4.54 35.05
N GLY A 255 -5.90 4.53 35.58
CA GLY A 255 -5.50 5.46 36.65
C GLY A 255 -5.88 6.94 36.35
N PRO A 256 -5.98 7.81 37.37
CA PRO A 256 -6.76 9.05 37.32
C PRO A 256 -6.40 10.00 36.17
N VAL A 257 -5.12 10.10 35.80
CA VAL A 257 -4.67 10.93 34.67
C VAL A 257 -5.20 10.40 33.33
N VAL A 258 -5.24 9.09 33.17
CA VAL A 258 -5.71 8.44 31.95
C VAL A 258 -7.20 8.59 31.83
N HIS A 259 -7.93 8.30 32.91
CA HIS A 259 -9.38 8.48 32.98
C HIS A 259 -9.78 9.90 32.60
N ASN A 260 -9.17 10.92 33.23
CA ASN A 260 -9.45 12.32 32.93
C ASN A 260 -9.11 12.71 31.48
N ASN A 261 -8.10 12.09 30.86
CA ASN A 261 -7.76 12.40 29.48
C ASN A 261 -8.73 11.75 28.47
N CYS A 262 -9.27 10.57 28.75
CA CYS A 262 -10.06 9.82 27.78
C CYS A 262 -11.57 10.01 27.92
N ILE A 263 -12.06 10.24 29.14
CA ILE A 263 -13.49 10.06 29.45
C ILE A 263 -14.42 11.02 28.71
N GLY A 264 -13.95 12.25 28.40
CA GLY A 264 -14.72 13.22 27.60
C GLY A 264 -14.91 12.82 26.13
N PHE A 265 -14.11 11.87 25.63
CA PHE A 265 -14.17 11.38 24.26
C PHE A 265 -14.89 10.02 24.14
N LEU A 266 -15.22 9.38 25.25
CA LEU A 266 -15.96 8.12 25.30
C LEU A 266 -17.44 8.42 25.51
N LEU A 267 -18.23 8.27 24.45
CA LEU A 267 -19.67 8.47 24.47
C LEU A 267 -20.35 7.20 24.96
N ILE A 268 -21.35 7.34 25.83
CA ILE A 268 -22.18 6.22 26.28
C ILE A 268 -23.60 6.52 25.82
N GLN A 269 -24.11 5.65 24.96
CA GLN A 269 -25.49 5.72 24.50
C GLN A 269 -26.38 4.94 25.47
N PRO A 270 -27.64 5.37 25.69
CA PRO A 270 -28.55 4.66 26.57
C PRO A 270 -28.79 3.23 26.06
N PHE A 271 -28.80 2.27 26.97
CA PHE A 271 -29.07 0.86 26.66
C PHE A 271 -30.31 0.39 27.38
N GLY A 272 -31.32 -0.03 26.61
CA GLY A 272 -32.61 -0.43 27.16
C GLY A 272 -33.34 0.71 27.88
N HIS A 273 -34.23 0.37 28.81
CA HIS A 273 -34.86 1.34 29.70
C HIS A 273 -33.98 1.53 30.94
N ASN A 274 -33.20 2.61 30.96
CA ASN A 274 -32.41 3.05 32.11
C ASN A 274 -32.92 4.42 32.58
N GLU A 275 -33.70 4.45 33.66
CA GLU A 275 -34.26 5.69 34.22
C GLU A 275 -33.19 6.58 34.87
N ASP A 276 -32.04 6.00 35.23
CA ASP A 276 -30.91 6.68 35.88
C ASP A 276 -29.83 7.13 34.88
N TYR A 277 -30.11 7.03 33.58
CA TYR A 277 -29.18 7.46 32.52
C TYR A 277 -28.93 8.98 32.58
N ASN A 278 -27.66 9.39 32.53
CA ASN A 278 -27.28 10.79 32.43
C ASN A 278 -27.20 11.20 30.95
N PRO A 279 -28.05 12.13 30.46
CA PRO A 279 -28.02 12.59 29.06
C PRO A 279 -26.66 13.13 28.62
N LEU A 280 -25.90 13.73 29.54
CA LEU A 280 -24.59 14.30 29.27
C LEU A 280 -23.52 13.25 28.92
N ASP A 281 -23.76 11.96 29.19
CA ASP A 281 -22.83 10.88 28.84
C ASP A 281 -22.82 10.60 27.31
N SER A 282 -23.88 11.00 26.59
CA SER A 282 -23.93 10.97 25.11
C SER A 282 -23.30 12.19 24.43
N THR A 283 -22.85 13.19 25.20
CA THR A 283 -22.25 14.42 24.68
C THR A 283 -20.72 14.39 24.77
N ARG A 284 -20.03 15.29 24.07
CA ARG A 284 -18.58 15.49 24.23
C ARG A 284 -18.21 16.35 25.45
N ILE A 285 -19.18 16.73 26.27
CA ILE A 285 -18.93 17.50 27.49
C ILE A 285 -18.18 16.61 28.46
N HIS A 286 -17.05 17.11 28.98
CA HIS A 286 -16.25 16.37 29.94
C HIS A 286 -16.99 16.27 31.30
N PRO A 287 -16.98 15.14 32.02
CA PRO A 287 -17.66 14.97 33.32
C PRO A 287 -17.30 16.02 34.37
N HIS A 288 -16.02 16.45 34.41
CA HIS A 288 -15.56 17.56 35.27
C HIS A 288 -16.30 18.88 35.03
N SER A 289 -16.99 19.02 33.89
CA SER A 289 -17.69 20.22 33.46
C SER A 289 -19.21 20.08 33.51
N TYR A 290 -19.78 18.98 34.05
CA TYR A 290 -21.24 18.75 34.10
C TYR A 290 -22.02 19.80 34.90
N GLY A 291 -21.39 20.45 35.88
CA GLY A 291 -22.03 21.57 36.57
C GLY A 291 -22.44 22.74 35.65
N PHE A 292 -21.73 22.95 34.53
CA PHE A 292 -22.08 24.02 33.58
C PHE A 292 -23.38 23.77 32.81
N PRO A 293 -23.56 22.65 32.06
CA PRO A 293 -24.83 22.37 31.39
C PRO A 293 -25.99 22.22 32.37
N GLU A 294 -25.78 21.67 33.56
CA GLU A 294 -26.82 21.58 34.60
C GLU A 294 -27.36 22.96 34.98
N GLN A 295 -26.45 23.92 35.27
CA GLN A 295 -26.86 25.27 35.63
C GLN A 295 -27.42 26.04 34.43
N MET A 296 -26.80 25.91 33.25
CA MET A 296 -27.31 26.52 32.02
C MET A 296 -28.72 26.06 31.69
N ALA A 297 -29.03 24.77 31.90
CA ALA A 297 -30.36 24.22 31.66
C ALA A 297 -31.41 24.77 32.65
N LEU A 298 -31.06 24.90 33.93
CA LEU A 298 -31.93 25.52 34.94
C LEU A 298 -32.20 26.98 34.61
N ASP A 299 -31.17 27.75 34.29
CA ASP A 299 -31.27 29.17 33.99
C ASP A 299 -32.05 29.43 32.70
N ALA A 300 -31.81 28.63 31.64
CA ALA A 300 -32.52 28.76 30.37
C ALA A 300 -34.02 28.47 30.48
N LEU A 301 -34.41 27.56 31.38
CA LEU A 301 -35.80 27.14 31.57
C LEU A 301 -36.48 27.84 32.76
N GLU A 302 -35.79 28.77 33.41
CA GLU A 302 -36.24 29.46 34.63
C GLU A 302 -36.71 28.48 35.74
N LEU A 303 -36.01 27.35 35.88
CA LEU A 303 -36.33 26.30 36.85
C LEU A 303 -35.52 26.47 38.13
N GLU A 304 -36.15 26.19 39.27
CA GLU A 304 -35.47 26.10 40.57
C GLU A 304 -35.31 24.64 40.99
N GLY A 305 -34.11 24.24 41.36
CA GLY A 305 -33.85 22.88 41.87
C GLY A 305 -32.36 22.60 42.05
N SER A 306 -31.99 22.06 43.22
CA SER A 306 -30.60 21.74 43.55
C SER A 306 -30.31 20.24 43.64
N SER A 307 -31.34 19.39 43.64
CA SER A 307 -31.19 17.93 43.62
C SER A 307 -30.70 17.44 42.27
N ASP A 308 -29.90 16.38 42.26
CA ASP A 308 -29.33 15.79 41.03
C ASP A 308 -30.42 15.38 40.03
N ASP A 309 -31.55 14.84 40.49
CA ASP A 309 -32.71 14.51 39.63
C ASP A 309 -33.32 15.73 38.94
N ALA A 310 -33.37 16.88 39.65
CA ALA A 310 -33.95 18.10 39.11
C ALA A 310 -33.05 18.69 38.02
N LYS A 311 -31.74 18.65 38.23
CA LYS A 311 -30.74 19.08 37.25
C LYS A 311 -30.71 18.18 36.03
N ARG A 312 -30.77 16.86 36.22
CA ARG A 312 -30.85 15.89 35.12
C ARG A 312 -32.08 16.13 34.26
N LEU A 313 -33.26 16.26 34.89
CA LEU A 313 -34.50 16.57 34.17
C LEU A 313 -34.46 17.94 33.47
N ALA A 314 -33.82 18.94 34.09
CA ALA A 314 -33.61 20.23 33.44
C ALA A 314 -32.76 20.09 32.18
N VAL A 315 -31.67 19.32 32.21
CA VAL A 315 -30.84 19.03 31.04
C VAL A 315 -31.63 18.31 29.95
N GLU A 316 -32.40 17.27 30.30
CA GLU A 316 -33.26 16.55 29.33
C GLU A 316 -34.21 17.51 28.62
N ARG A 317 -34.90 18.35 29.40
CA ARG A 317 -35.82 19.37 28.87
C ARG A 317 -35.10 20.43 28.04
N ALA A 318 -33.90 20.84 28.45
CA ALA A 318 -33.12 21.84 27.75
C ALA A 318 -32.60 21.32 26.40
N MET A 319 -32.28 20.01 26.31
CA MET A 319 -31.95 19.37 25.03
C MET A 319 -33.16 19.30 24.09
N GLU A 320 -34.36 19.02 24.62
CA GLU A 320 -35.60 19.06 23.84
C GLU A 320 -35.98 20.49 23.40
N GLN A 321 -35.78 21.45 24.30
CA GLN A 321 -36.13 22.86 24.14
C GLN A 321 -34.88 23.73 23.93
N TRP A 322 -33.98 23.25 23.08
CA TRP A 322 -32.65 23.86 22.84
C TRP A 322 -32.70 25.35 22.45
N HIS A 323 -33.81 25.82 21.89
CA HIS A 323 -34.02 27.23 21.56
C HIS A 323 -33.85 28.15 22.77
N HIS A 324 -34.29 27.74 23.97
CA HIS A 324 -34.11 28.51 25.19
C HIS A 324 -32.64 28.59 25.62
N VAL A 325 -31.88 27.52 25.41
CA VAL A 325 -30.42 27.53 25.62
C VAL A 325 -29.73 28.46 24.61
N ASP A 326 -30.32 28.64 23.42
CA ASP A 326 -29.79 29.53 22.38
C ASP A 326 -29.91 31.01 22.73
N GLU A 327 -30.93 31.37 23.52
CA GLU A 327 -31.19 32.75 23.99
C GLU A 327 -30.22 33.23 25.08
N LEU A 328 -29.46 32.32 25.70
CA LEU A 328 -28.48 32.68 26.73
C LEU A 328 -27.32 33.53 26.17
N ASP A 329 -27.06 34.67 26.80
CA ASP A 329 -25.87 35.49 26.55
C ASP A 329 -24.65 34.89 27.27
N LEU A 330 -23.90 34.08 26.53
CA LEU A 330 -22.73 33.37 27.05
C LEU A 330 -21.55 34.30 27.37
N GLU A 331 -21.46 35.50 26.79
CA GLU A 331 -20.39 36.44 27.10
C GLU A 331 -20.56 37.00 28.51
N VAL A 332 -21.79 37.39 28.85
CA VAL A 332 -22.14 37.85 30.20
C VAL A 332 -21.99 36.71 31.20
N TYR A 333 -22.51 35.52 30.87
CA TYR A 333 -22.42 34.35 31.73
C TYR A 333 -20.96 33.96 32.03
N ALA A 334 -20.10 33.95 31.01
CA ALA A 334 -18.67 33.68 31.17
C ALA A 334 -17.97 34.73 32.04
N ALA A 335 -18.30 36.02 31.86
CA ALA A 335 -17.72 37.09 32.66
C ALA A 335 -18.12 37.00 34.15
N GLU A 336 -19.30 36.49 34.46
CA GLU A 336 -19.69 36.21 35.85
C GLU A 336 -18.91 35.04 36.46
N LEU A 337 -18.74 33.96 35.72
CA LEU A 337 -17.95 32.81 36.17
C LEU A 337 -16.49 33.20 36.40
N GLU A 338 -15.92 34.05 35.54
CA GLU A 338 -14.56 34.58 35.72
C GLU A 338 -14.44 35.39 37.03
N LYS A 339 -15.43 36.25 37.33
CA LYS A 339 -15.48 36.99 38.60
C LYS A 339 -15.59 36.08 39.83
N ARG A 340 -16.22 34.92 39.69
CA ARG A 340 -16.34 33.90 40.75
C ARG A 340 -15.08 33.03 40.90
N GLY A 341 -14.09 33.19 40.02
CA GLY A 341 -12.82 32.46 40.07
C GLY A 341 -12.78 31.15 39.28
N GLU A 342 -13.78 30.87 38.44
CA GLU A 342 -13.86 29.66 37.60
C GLU A 342 -12.98 29.74 36.33
N GLY A 343 -12.39 30.90 36.06
CA GLY A 343 -11.52 31.16 34.92
C GLY A 343 -12.25 31.47 33.62
N LEU A 344 -11.50 31.50 32.51
CA LEU A 344 -12.02 31.83 31.18
C LEU A 344 -12.75 30.62 30.57
N LYS A 345 -14.09 30.64 30.62
CA LYS A 345 -14.94 29.51 30.20
C LYS A 345 -15.80 29.76 28.96
N LEU A 346 -15.67 30.91 28.30
CA LEU A 346 -16.53 31.27 27.16
C LEU A 346 -16.56 30.18 26.08
N GLN A 347 -15.41 29.69 25.63
CA GLN A 347 -15.35 28.63 24.61
C GLN A 347 -15.99 27.33 25.12
N THR A 348 -15.72 26.95 26.37
CA THR A 348 -16.32 25.75 26.99
C THR A 348 -17.84 25.86 27.04
N LEU A 349 -18.39 27.02 27.38
CA LEU A 349 -19.83 27.26 27.41
C LEU A 349 -20.45 27.23 26.02
N GLN A 350 -19.72 27.76 25.00
CA GLN A 350 -20.15 27.63 23.61
C GLN A 350 -20.20 26.17 23.19
N ASP A 351 -19.16 25.38 23.47
CA ASP A 351 -19.12 23.95 23.12
C ASP A 351 -20.25 23.19 23.86
N VAL A 352 -20.49 23.50 25.14
CA VAL A 352 -21.61 22.96 25.92
C VAL A 352 -22.96 23.31 25.28
N LYS A 353 -23.17 24.56 24.87
CA LYS A 353 -24.39 24.99 24.18
C LYS A 353 -24.62 24.23 22.87
N HIS A 354 -23.57 23.99 22.09
CA HIS A 354 -23.67 23.18 20.87
C HIS A 354 -24.04 21.73 21.17
N GLU A 355 -23.41 21.12 22.17
CA GLU A 355 -23.69 19.73 22.56
C GLU A 355 -25.09 19.57 23.20
N LEU A 356 -25.62 20.56 23.90
CA LEU A 356 -27.01 20.55 24.38
C LEU A 356 -28.01 20.65 23.21
N ARG A 357 -27.67 21.38 22.16
CA ARG A 357 -28.50 21.50 20.95
C ARG A 357 -28.51 20.21 20.13
N ALA A 358 -27.35 19.62 19.92
CA ALA A 358 -27.17 18.41 19.13
C ALA A 358 -26.05 17.55 19.74
N PRO A 359 -26.38 16.63 20.67
CA PRO A 359 -25.40 15.75 21.30
C PRO A 359 -24.57 14.98 20.28
N ALA A 360 -23.23 15.10 20.39
CA ALA A 360 -22.26 14.41 19.54
C ALA A 360 -22.53 14.53 18.01
N GLU A 361 -22.97 15.71 17.56
CA GLU A 361 -23.21 16.01 16.13
C GLU A 361 -21.99 15.66 15.25
N GLU A 362 -22.20 15.09 14.05
CA GLU A 362 -21.14 14.79 13.06
C GLU A 362 -20.43 16.08 12.69
N VAL A 363 -19.16 16.13 13.05
CA VAL A 363 -18.27 17.23 12.71
C VAL A 363 -17.49 16.97 11.42
N ARG A 364 -17.51 15.73 10.92
CA ARG A 364 -16.86 15.37 9.66
C ARG A 364 -17.61 15.96 8.47
N ARG A 365 -16.88 16.13 7.37
CA ARG A 365 -17.46 16.53 6.09
C ARG A 365 -18.52 15.50 5.66
N MET A 366 -19.66 16.00 5.19
CA MET A 366 -20.70 15.17 4.58
C MET A 366 -20.14 14.36 3.41
N TYR A 367 -20.53 13.09 3.32
CA TYR A 367 -20.14 12.21 2.22
C TYR A 367 -20.43 12.86 0.87
N THR A 368 -19.47 12.77 -0.04
CA THR A 368 -19.59 13.24 -1.42
C THR A 368 -19.28 12.06 -2.33
N GLU A 369 -20.13 11.80 -3.31
CA GLU A 369 -19.88 10.74 -4.29
C GLU A 369 -18.62 11.06 -5.11
N PRO A 370 -17.85 10.04 -5.51
CA PRO A 370 -16.72 10.24 -6.42
C PRO A 370 -17.21 10.83 -7.75
N THR A 371 -16.52 11.87 -8.22
CA THR A 371 -16.75 12.48 -9.53
C THR A 371 -16.51 11.49 -10.67
N ALA A 372 -17.02 11.75 -11.88
CA ALA A 372 -16.83 10.85 -13.02
C ALA A 372 -15.35 10.53 -13.29
N GLN A 373 -14.46 11.51 -13.13
CA GLN A 373 -13.01 11.32 -13.26
C GLN A 373 -12.44 10.44 -12.14
N GLU A 374 -12.86 10.62 -10.88
CA GLU A 374 -12.45 9.75 -9.78
C GLU A 374 -12.99 8.33 -9.96
N GLN A 375 -14.25 8.16 -10.40
CA GLN A 375 -14.81 6.85 -10.74
C GLN A 375 -14.02 6.17 -11.86
N PHE A 376 -13.58 6.94 -12.86
CA PHE A 376 -12.71 6.45 -13.92
C PHE A 376 -11.37 5.97 -13.35
N ALA A 377 -10.69 6.78 -12.54
CA ALA A 377 -9.42 6.40 -11.91
C ALA A 377 -9.57 5.16 -11.02
N LEU A 378 -10.65 5.07 -10.24
CA LEU A 378 -10.91 3.96 -9.32
C LEU A 378 -11.05 2.60 -10.04
N VAL A 379 -11.77 2.54 -11.16
CA VAL A 379 -11.97 1.25 -11.86
C VAL A 379 -10.86 0.91 -12.86
N THR A 380 -10.15 1.92 -13.36
CA THR A 380 -9.08 1.73 -14.35
C THR A 380 -7.70 1.60 -13.71
N HIS A 381 -7.55 2.07 -12.46
CA HIS A 381 -6.26 2.27 -11.77
C HIS A 381 -5.29 3.17 -12.54
N GLU A 382 -5.81 4.00 -13.43
CA GLU A 382 -5.05 5.01 -14.16
C GLU A 382 -4.98 6.31 -13.34
N SER A 383 -3.85 7.00 -13.46
CA SER A 383 -3.60 8.32 -12.88
C SER A 383 -3.17 9.29 -13.98
N ASP A 384 -3.15 10.58 -13.71
CA ASP A 384 -2.62 11.58 -14.65
C ASP A 384 -1.16 11.29 -15.06
N ALA A 385 -0.42 10.56 -14.22
CA ALA A 385 0.94 10.14 -14.53
C ALA A 385 0.98 8.98 -15.54
N THR A 386 -0.06 8.15 -15.64
CA THR A 386 -0.14 6.97 -16.52
C THR A 386 -1.01 7.20 -17.75
N LEU A 387 -2.13 7.94 -17.62
CA LEU A 387 -3.05 8.29 -18.70
C LEU A 387 -3.55 9.74 -18.52
N LYS A 388 -3.24 10.61 -19.48
CA LYS A 388 -3.79 11.97 -19.58
C LYS A 388 -3.83 12.40 -21.04
N GLU A 389 -4.68 13.38 -21.37
CA GLU A 389 -4.76 13.97 -22.70
C GLU A 389 -3.40 14.42 -23.19
N GLY A 390 -2.99 14.05 -24.40
CA GLY A 390 -1.69 14.41 -24.97
C GLY A 390 -0.54 13.50 -24.61
N LYS A 391 -0.73 12.54 -23.70
CA LYS A 391 0.29 11.57 -23.33
C LYS A 391 0.52 10.58 -24.47
N ILE A 392 1.78 10.21 -24.69
CA ILE A 392 2.16 9.15 -25.64
C ILE A 392 2.24 7.81 -24.90
N LEU A 393 1.60 6.79 -25.44
CA LEU A 393 1.61 5.43 -24.90
C LEU A 393 1.72 4.38 -26.02
N GLN A 394 2.07 3.16 -25.65
CA GLN A 394 2.05 2.01 -26.54
C GLN A 394 0.73 1.26 -26.36
N VAL A 395 0.10 0.90 -27.47
CA VAL A 395 -1.18 0.19 -27.48
C VAL A 395 -1.14 -1.01 -28.41
N ARG A 396 -1.90 -2.05 -28.08
CA ARG A 396 -1.98 -3.26 -28.89
C ARG A 396 -3.25 -3.29 -29.72
N VAL A 397 -3.13 -3.49 -31.03
CA VAL A 397 -4.29 -3.63 -31.93
C VAL A 397 -5.06 -4.90 -31.57
N THR A 398 -6.34 -4.75 -31.20
CA THR A 398 -7.23 -5.87 -30.87
C THR A 398 -8.09 -6.26 -32.05
N THR A 399 -8.65 -5.30 -32.78
CA THR A 399 -9.53 -5.56 -33.93
C THR A 399 -9.46 -4.41 -34.91
N VAL A 400 -9.43 -4.71 -36.20
CA VAL A 400 -9.47 -3.70 -37.25
C VAL A 400 -10.88 -3.68 -37.86
N GLN A 401 -11.60 -2.57 -37.68
CA GLN A 401 -12.93 -2.36 -38.26
C GLN A 401 -12.81 -1.54 -39.55
N ALA A 402 -13.93 -1.33 -40.26
CA ALA A 402 -13.92 -0.59 -41.53
C ALA A 402 -13.51 0.89 -41.39
N ARG A 403 -13.91 1.55 -40.29
CA ARG A 403 -13.71 3.00 -40.06
C ARG A 403 -12.81 3.34 -38.88
N ARG A 404 -12.44 2.37 -38.05
CA ARG A 404 -11.59 2.56 -36.88
C ARG A 404 -10.76 1.33 -36.56
N VAL A 405 -9.65 1.54 -35.88
CA VAL A 405 -8.81 0.49 -35.29
C VAL A 405 -9.10 0.46 -33.80
N CYS A 406 -9.54 -0.68 -33.30
CA CYS A 406 -9.69 -0.91 -31.88
C CYS A 406 -8.34 -1.37 -31.31
N VAL A 407 -7.93 -0.74 -30.23
CA VAL A 407 -6.69 -1.06 -29.51
C VAL A 407 -7.00 -1.33 -28.05
N ALA A 408 -6.06 -1.96 -27.35
CA ALA A 408 -6.08 -2.12 -25.91
C ALA A 408 -4.83 -1.48 -25.31
N LEU A 409 -5.04 -0.72 -24.23
CA LEU A 409 -3.99 -0.23 -23.35
C LEU A 409 -3.54 -1.35 -22.41
N ASP A 410 -2.39 -1.17 -21.77
CA ASP A 410 -1.87 -2.15 -20.81
C ASP A 410 -2.78 -2.29 -19.56
N SER A 411 -3.54 -1.25 -19.21
CA SER A 411 -4.58 -1.30 -18.17
C SER A 411 -5.83 -2.10 -18.55
N GLY A 412 -5.92 -2.59 -19.79
CA GLY A 412 -7.10 -3.26 -20.31
C GLY A 412 -8.19 -2.32 -20.81
N LEU A 413 -8.00 -0.99 -20.71
CA LEU A 413 -8.85 0.00 -21.34
C LEU A 413 -8.86 -0.17 -22.87
N ARG A 414 -10.05 0.03 -23.46
CA ARG A 414 -10.20 0.03 -24.91
C ARG A 414 -9.85 1.40 -25.46
N GLY A 415 -9.08 1.43 -26.53
CA GLY A 415 -8.83 2.65 -27.29
C GLY A 415 -9.34 2.54 -28.72
N PHE A 416 -9.58 3.70 -29.34
CA PHE A 416 -9.97 3.81 -30.73
C PHE A 416 -9.02 4.76 -31.47
N ILE A 417 -8.58 4.33 -32.65
CA ILE A 417 -7.86 5.18 -33.59
C ILE A 417 -8.74 5.27 -34.85
N THR A 418 -9.19 6.47 -35.19
CA THR A 418 -10.01 6.70 -36.38
C THR A 418 -9.18 6.54 -37.66
N ARG A 419 -9.83 6.58 -38.82
CA ARG A 419 -9.12 6.52 -40.11
C ARG A 419 -8.21 7.74 -40.27
N GLU A 420 -8.69 8.89 -39.84
CA GLU A 420 -8.03 10.20 -39.95
C GLU A 420 -6.82 10.28 -39.01
N ASP A 421 -6.92 9.66 -37.83
CA ASP A 421 -5.88 9.67 -36.80
C ASP A 421 -4.77 8.61 -36.99
N LEU A 422 -4.90 7.76 -38.02
CA LEU A 422 -3.93 6.69 -38.29
C LEU A 422 -2.69 7.19 -39.04
N SER A 423 -2.84 8.15 -39.96
CA SER A 423 -1.76 8.55 -40.88
C SER A 423 -1.93 9.97 -41.39
N ASP A 424 -0.83 10.71 -41.51
CA ASP A 424 -0.82 12.08 -42.08
C ASP A 424 -1.25 12.15 -43.56
N ARG A 425 -1.22 11.03 -44.28
CA ARG A 425 -1.61 10.99 -45.69
C ARG A 425 -3.12 10.82 -45.77
N ALA A 426 -3.78 11.67 -46.56
CA ALA A 426 -5.19 11.50 -46.90
C ALA A 426 -5.43 10.09 -47.44
N LEU A 427 -6.21 9.30 -46.70
CA LEU A 427 -6.54 7.92 -47.05
C LEU A 427 -7.79 7.93 -47.93
N ASP A 428 -7.62 7.78 -49.25
CA ASP A 428 -8.72 7.67 -50.23
C ASP A 428 -9.73 6.59 -49.81
N ASP A 429 -11.01 6.73 -50.15
CA ASP A 429 -12.12 5.88 -49.65
C ASP A 429 -11.92 4.38 -49.93
N SER A 430 -11.18 4.02 -50.98
CA SER A 430 -10.81 2.62 -51.27
C SER A 430 -9.79 2.00 -50.29
N PHE A 431 -9.15 2.82 -49.46
CA PHE A 431 -8.11 2.38 -48.52
C PHE A 431 -8.71 1.54 -47.38
N ARG A 432 -8.17 0.33 -47.19
CA ARG A 432 -8.55 -0.56 -46.08
C ARG A 432 -7.54 -0.42 -44.96
N LEU A 433 -8.00 -0.12 -43.75
CA LEU A 433 -7.16 -0.02 -42.55
C LEU A 433 -6.34 -1.30 -42.31
N SER A 434 -6.91 -2.46 -42.63
CA SER A 434 -6.27 -3.77 -42.54
C SER A 434 -5.02 -3.95 -43.41
N SER A 435 -4.77 -3.03 -44.36
CA SER A 435 -3.55 -3.06 -45.18
C SER A 435 -2.33 -2.44 -44.49
N LYS A 436 -2.54 -1.61 -43.47
CA LYS A 436 -1.46 -0.95 -42.70
C LYS A 436 -1.29 -1.50 -41.30
N VAL A 437 -2.38 -1.92 -40.67
CA VAL A 437 -2.37 -2.44 -39.30
C VAL A 437 -2.92 -3.85 -39.26
N ALA A 438 -2.26 -4.69 -38.46
CA ALA A 438 -2.68 -6.06 -38.23
C ALA A 438 -3.04 -6.25 -36.75
N GLN A 439 -3.94 -7.20 -36.48
CA GLN A 439 -4.24 -7.60 -35.10
C GLN A 439 -2.98 -8.09 -34.38
N GLY A 440 -2.81 -7.68 -33.12
CA GLY A 440 -1.64 -7.98 -32.30
C GLY A 440 -0.47 -7.00 -32.47
N MET A 441 -0.51 -6.11 -33.47
CA MET A 441 0.53 -5.09 -33.67
C MET A 441 0.55 -4.11 -32.50
N ILE A 442 1.75 -3.69 -32.08
CA ILE A 442 1.93 -2.62 -31.08
C ILE A 442 2.12 -1.31 -31.84
N ILE A 443 1.35 -0.29 -31.47
CA ILE A 443 1.35 1.04 -32.07
C ILE A 443 1.68 2.05 -30.98
N THR A 444 2.58 2.99 -31.26
CA THR A 444 2.76 4.18 -30.42
C THR A 444 1.70 5.20 -30.82
N ALA A 445 0.89 5.63 -29.86
CA ALA A 445 -0.19 6.59 -30.09
C ALA A 445 -0.23 7.64 -28.98
N ARG A 446 -0.77 8.81 -29.31
CA ARG A 446 -0.99 9.92 -28.38
C ARG A 446 -2.48 10.00 -28.02
N VAL A 447 -2.80 10.21 -26.75
CA VAL A 447 -4.17 10.52 -26.29
C VAL A 447 -4.63 11.84 -26.88
N LEU A 448 -5.82 11.86 -27.48
CA LEU A 448 -6.40 13.09 -28.01
C LEU A 448 -6.95 13.99 -26.90
N GLN A 449 -7.07 15.27 -27.21
CA GLN A 449 -7.77 16.23 -26.35
C GLN A 449 -9.25 15.86 -26.27
N GLY A 450 -9.84 15.81 -25.07
CA GLY A 450 -11.19 15.28 -24.86
C GLY A 450 -11.33 13.81 -25.22
N GLY A 451 -10.22 13.09 -25.43
CA GLY A 451 -10.24 11.70 -25.88
C GLY A 451 -10.40 10.69 -24.74
N ILE A 452 -10.49 11.11 -23.49
CA ILE A 452 -10.73 10.21 -22.35
C ILE A 452 -12.22 10.21 -22.05
N HIS A 453 -12.85 9.05 -22.25
CA HIS A 453 -14.29 8.87 -22.10
C HIS A 453 -14.59 8.22 -20.75
N ASP A 454 -15.16 8.99 -19.83
CA ASP A 454 -15.53 8.54 -18.48
C ASP A 454 -16.94 7.92 -18.42
N SER A 455 -17.50 7.78 -17.21
CA SER A 455 -18.83 7.20 -17.01
C SER A 455 -20.01 8.01 -17.58
N GLU A 456 -19.82 9.30 -17.86
CA GLU A 456 -20.88 10.21 -18.35
C GLU A 456 -20.92 10.27 -19.88
N THR A 457 -19.83 9.93 -20.54
CA THR A 457 -19.73 9.91 -22.00
C THR A 457 -20.52 8.74 -22.64
N PRO A 458 -20.99 8.87 -23.90
CA PRO A 458 -21.68 7.77 -24.58
C PRO A 458 -20.83 6.50 -24.77
N ASP A 459 -19.55 6.69 -25.11
CA ASP A 459 -18.58 5.62 -25.29
C ASP A 459 -17.80 5.37 -23.99
N LYS A 460 -18.53 5.01 -22.92
CA LYS A 460 -17.98 4.90 -21.55
C LYS A 460 -16.70 4.07 -21.47
N TYR A 461 -15.74 4.57 -20.69
CA TYR A 461 -14.47 3.93 -20.37
C TYR A 461 -13.67 3.51 -21.61
N CYS A 462 -13.45 4.45 -22.53
CA CYS A 462 -12.54 4.27 -23.65
C CYS A 462 -11.64 5.48 -23.89
N VAL A 463 -10.64 5.31 -24.75
CA VAL A 463 -9.66 6.35 -25.06
C VAL A 463 -9.50 6.55 -26.57
N ASP A 464 -9.71 7.76 -27.05
CA ASP A 464 -9.40 8.14 -28.42
C ASP A 464 -7.93 8.52 -28.57
N LEU A 465 -7.32 7.94 -29.59
CA LEU A 465 -5.88 7.91 -29.79
C LEU A 465 -5.53 8.28 -31.22
N ALA A 466 -4.39 8.94 -31.40
CA ALA A 466 -3.84 9.23 -32.71
C ALA A 466 -2.39 8.77 -32.85
N CYS A 467 -2.09 8.10 -33.96
CA CYS A 467 -0.73 7.66 -34.31
C CYS A 467 -0.22 8.28 -35.61
N ALA A 468 -0.95 9.26 -36.16
CA ALA A 468 -0.50 10.08 -37.27
C ALA A 468 0.85 10.75 -36.94
N GLY A 469 1.75 10.85 -37.91
CA GLY A 469 3.11 11.37 -37.72
C GLY A 469 3.13 12.81 -37.21
N MET A 470 2.11 13.62 -37.49
CA MET A 470 1.96 14.98 -36.95
C MET A 470 1.91 15.01 -35.42
N GLN A 471 1.41 13.95 -34.77
CA GLN A 471 1.31 13.84 -33.31
C GLN A 471 2.68 13.74 -32.63
N PHE A 472 3.75 13.47 -33.39
CA PHE A 472 5.10 13.29 -32.87
C PHE A 472 6.07 14.40 -33.31
N LYS A 473 5.55 15.48 -33.90
CA LYS A 473 6.34 16.65 -34.28
C LYS A 473 6.63 17.56 -33.08
N PRO A 474 7.72 18.36 -33.12
CA PRO A 474 8.05 19.32 -32.06
C PRO A 474 6.90 20.26 -31.70
N ASP A 475 6.15 20.77 -32.69
CA ASP A 475 5.02 21.66 -32.45
C ASP A 475 3.93 21.01 -31.59
N ALA A 476 3.65 19.72 -31.80
CA ALA A 476 2.70 18.96 -30.99
C ALA A 476 3.23 18.79 -29.56
N TYR A 477 4.53 18.51 -29.40
CA TYR A 477 5.14 18.45 -28.08
C TYR A 477 5.04 19.78 -27.33
N GLU A 478 5.38 20.90 -27.97
CA GLU A 478 5.30 22.25 -27.39
C GLU A 478 3.86 22.62 -27.00
N PHE A 479 2.88 22.26 -27.83
CA PHE A 479 1.46 22.45 -27.50
C PHE A 479 1.09 21.76 -26.18
N TRP A 480 1.43 20.48 -26.04
CA TRP A 480 1.08 19.70 -24.85
C TRP A 480 1.88 20.11 -23.61
N GLU A 481 3.15 20.49 -23.75
CA GLU A 481 3.93 21.04 -22.63
C GLU A 481 3.32 22.31 -22.04
N ARG A 482 2.89 23.24 -22.91
CA ARG A 482 2.17 24.46 -22.50
C ARG A 482 0.79 24.16 -21.93
N TRP A 483 0.13 23.12 -22.42
CA TRP A 483 -1.16 22.68 -21.90
C TRP A 483 -1.05 22.22 -20.44
N TYR A 484 -0.02 21.43 -20.11
CA TYR A 484 0.14 20.92 -18.74
C TYR A 484 0.76 21.92 -17.78
N ASN A 485 1.65 22.79 -18.25
CA ASN A 485 2.42 23.67 -17.38
C ASN A 485 2.19 25.15 -17.70
N THR A 486 1.51 25.82 -16.77
CA THR A 486 1.23 27.25 -16.80
C THR A 486 2.24 28.07 -16.00
N ASP A 487 3.24 27.44 -15.36
CA ASP A 487 4.27 28.13 -14.61
C ASP A 487 5.14 28.97 -15.53
N LYS A 488 5.19 30.27 -15.24
CA LYS A 488 6.00 31.26 -15.95
C LYS A 488 7.51 30.97 -15.92
N TYR A 489 7.98 30.18 -14.96
CA TYR A 489 9.39 29.78 -14.85
C TYR A 489 9.67 28.41 -15.48
N TYR A 490 8.66 27.71 -15.96
CA TYR A 490 8.86 26.44 -16.62
C TYR A 490 9.52 26.64 -17.98
N VAL A 491 10.69 26.04 -18.14
CA VAL A 491 11.38 25.96 -19.43
C VAL A 491 11.15 24.56 -19.96
N ALA A 492 10.26 24.45 -20.95
CA ALA A 492 10.00 23.19 -21.62
C ALA A 492 11.34 22.60 -22.12
N PRO A 493 11.66 21.35 -21.76
CA PRO A 493 12.84 20.69 -22.28
C PRO A 493 12.68 20.58 -23.79
N ASP A 494 13.61 21.16 -24.54
CA ASP A 494 13.64 21.07 -25.99
C ASP A 494 14.07 19.65 -26.39
N PRO A 495 13.19 18.83 -27.00
CA PRO A 495 13.53 17.46 -27.39
C PRO A 495 14.69 17.44 -28.39
N SER A 496 14.82 18.48 -29.23
CA SER A 496 15.93 18.60 -30.16
C SER A 496 17.26 18.89 -29.44
N ARG A 497 17.23 19.47 -28.23
CA ARG A 497 18.40 19.60 -27.34
C ARG A 497 18.73 18.31 -26.59
N GLU A 498 17.78 17.40 -26.37
CA GLU A 498 18.08 16.06 -25.87
C GLU A 498 18.60 15.12 -26.97
N GLU A 499 18.14 15.28 -28.21
CA GLU A 499 18.77 14.64 -29.38
C GLU A 499 20.15 15.26 -29.72
N ALA A 500 20.33 16.56 -29.43
CA ALA A 500 21.60 17.28 -29.61
C ALA A 500 22.54 17.24 -28.39
N ARG A 501 22.07 16.82 -27.21
CA ARG A 501 22.96 16.11 -26.28
C ARG A 501 23.44 14.96 -27.14
N PRO A 502 24.74 14.84 -27.39
CA PRO A 502 25.21 13.76 -28.23
C PRO A 502 24.66 12.49 -27.61
N VAL A 503 23.65 11.89 -28.24
CA VAL A 503 23.45 10.45 -28.20
C VAL A 503 24.86 9.98 -28.42
N PRO A 504 25.51 9.30 -27.46
CA PRO A 504 26.75 8.67 -27.79
C PRO A 504 26.34 7.87 -29.01
N LYS A 505 26.92 8.20 -30.18
CA LYS A 505 26.97 7.24 -31.26
C LYS A 505 27.36 5.93 -30.56
N ALA A 506 27.18 4.79 -31.19
CA ALA A 506 28.10 3.72 -30.87
C ALA A 506 29.56 4.16 -31.22
N THR A 507 30.10 5.30 -30.74
CA THR A 507 31.41 5.34 -30.13
C THR A 507 31.41 4.19 -29.15
N LYS A 508 31.83 3.02 -29.67
CA LYS A 508 32.34 1.88 -28.92
C LYS A 508 32.79 2.45 -27.59
N ALA A 509 32.02 2.17 -26.53
CA ALA A 509 32.29 2.71 -25.20
C ALA A 509 33.80 2.67 -25.04
N LYS A 510 34.46 3.83 -24.83
CA LYS A 510 35.91 3.89 -24.69
C LYS A 510 36.24 2.82 -23.67
N LYS A 511 36.75 1.68 -24.15
CA LYS A 511 36.84 0.47 -23.33
C LYS A 511 37.64 0.90 -22.11
N ARG A 512 37.11 0.71 -20.90
CA ARG A 512 37.75 1.13 -19.64
C ARG A 512 39.07 0.37 -19.35
N PHE A 513 39.54 -0.38 -20.34
CA PHE A 513 40.74 -1.18 -20.35
C PHE A 513 41.34 -1.16 -21.76
N ILE A 514 42.65 -1.43 -21.84
CA ILE A 514 43.34 -1.57 -23.12
C ILE A 514 43.28 -3.04 -23.53
N ALA A 515 42.75 -3.32 -24.72
CA ALA A 515 42.64 -4.69 -25.22
C ALA A 515 44.01 -5.34 -25.41
N ARG A 516 44.11 -6.63 -25.07
CA ARG A 516 45.35 -7.40 -24.97
C ARG A 516 45.37 -8.49 -26.03
N ASN A 517 46.54 -8.78 -26.59
CA ASN A 517 46.73 -9.90 -27.51
C ASN A 517 47.23 -11.14 -26.75
N ILE A 518 46.37 -11.67 -25.89
CA ILE A 518 46.63 -12.85 -25.07
C ILE A 518 45.68 -13.96 -25.58
N LYS A 519 46.25 -15.08 -26.03
CA LYS A 519 45.51 -16.24 -26.51
C LYS A 519 45.45 -17.27 -25.38
N HIS A 520 44.37 -17.27 -24.61
CA HIS A 520 44.16 -18.24 -23.54
C HIS A 520 42.65 -18.47 -23.35
N PRO A 521 42.16 -19.71 -23.16
CA PRO A 521 40.74 -20.02 -23.06
C PRO A 521 40.00 -19.22 -21.97
N SER A 522 40.66 -19.03 -20.83
CA SER A 522 40.10 -18.31 -19.68
C SER A 522 40.31 -16.80 -19.73
N PHE A 523 40.91 -16.26 -20.80
CA PHE A 523 41.16 -14.82 -20.96
C PHE A 523 40.18 -14.18 -21.97
N LYS A 524 39.51 -13.10 -21.57
CA LYS A 524 38.59 -12.33 -22.45
C LYS A 524 38.86 -10.83 -22.35
N ASN A 525 38.85 -10.15 -23.49
CA ASN A 525 38.95 -8.69 -23.57
C ASN A 525 37.59 -8.04 -23.25
N VAL A 526 37.22 -8.07 -21.97
CA VAL A 526 35.97 -7.56 -21.41
C VAL A 526 36.25 -6.70 -20.17
N ASP A 527 35.34 -5.78 -19.83
CA ASP A 527 35.45 -5.02 -18.59
C ASP A 527 34.90 -5.79 -17.37
N VAL A 528 34.91 -5.17 -16.19
CA VAL A 528 34.44 -5.84 -14.96
C VAL A 528 32.95 -6.18 -15.02
N LEU A 529 32.13 -5.34 -15.64
CA LEU A 529 30.68 -5.51 -15.71
C LEU A 529 30.30 -6.59 -16.73
N GLU A 530 30.99 -6.61 -17.86
CA GLU A 530 30.86 -7.67 -18.86
C GLU A 530 31.35 -9.01 -18.29
N ALA A 531 32.43 -9.03 -17.51
CA ALA A 531 32.92 -10.24 -16.87
C ALA A 531 31.95 -10.80 -15.81
N THR A 532 31.33 -9.95 -14.98
CA THR A 532 30.31 -10.41 -14.03
C THR A 532 29.07 -10.94 -14.74
N ARG A 533 28.63 -10.30 -15.83
CA ARG A 533 27.51 -10.80 -16.66
C ARG A 533 27.82 -12.17 -17.29
N LEU A 534 29.05 -12.38 -17.77
CA LEU A 534 29.46 -13.68 -18.30
C LEU A 534 29.46 -14.78 -17.23
N LEU A 535 29.78 -14.44 -15.99
CA LEU A 535 29.82 -15.37 -14.87
C LEU A 535 28.46 -15.57 -14.19
N GLU A 536 27.46 -14.74 -14.50
CA GLU A 536 26.11 -14.84 -13.92
C GLU A 536 25.47 -16.21 -14.16
N ALA A 537 25.60 -16.74 -15.38
CA ALA A 537 25.12 -18.08 -15.75
C ALA A 537 26.13 -19.22 -15.52
N ALA A 538 27.35 -18.91 -15.06
CA ALA A 538 28.43 -19.89 -14.88
C ALA A 538 28.34 -20.65 -13.53
N ASP A 539 29.11 -21.72 -13.35
CA ASP A 539 29.12 -22.48 -12.09
C ASP A 539 29.94 -21.78 -10.99
N LEU A 540 29.68 -22.13 -9.73
CA LEU A 540 30.45 -21.59 -8.61
C LEU A 540 31.91 -22.02 -8.68
N GLY A 541 32.81 -21.03 -8.63
CA GLY A 541 34.24 -21.21 -8.83
C GLY A 541 34.71 -20.96 -10.26
N ASP A 542 33.81 -20.75 -11.23
CA ASP A 542 34.23 -20.40 -12.60
C ASP A 542 34.88 -19.01 -12.63
N ILE A 543 35.83 -18.84 -13.56
CA ILE A 543 36.67 -17.65 -13.65
C ILE A 543 36.70 -17.05 -15.05
N VAL A 544 36.94 -15.74 -15.09
CA VAL A 544 37.30 -14.99 -16.30
C VAL A 544 38.48 -14.09 -15.97
N MET A 545 39.61 -14.31 -16.64
CA MET A 545 40.74 -13.38 -16.65
C MET A 545 40.48 -12.28 -17.67
N ARG A 546 40.72 -11.04 -17.29
CA ARG A 546 40.44 -9.86 -18.11
C ARG A 546 41.54 -8.81 -17.98
N PRO A 547 41.65 -7.87 -18.93
CA PRO A 547 42.48 -6.69 -18.76
C PRO A 547 42.12 -5.92 -17.48
N SER A 548 43.13 -5.44 -16.74
CA SER A 548 42.89 -4.58 -15.58
C SER A 548 42.68 -3.13 -16.01
N SER A 549 41.81 -2.41 -15.30
CA SER A 549 41.69 -0.95 -15.41
C SER A 549 42.89 -0.22 -14.80
N LYS A 550 43.73 -0.91 -14.00
CA LYS A 550 44.95 -0.37 -13.38
C LYS A 550 46.13 -0.20 -14.36
N GLY A 551 45.96 -0.55 -15.64
CA GLY A 551 46.94 -0.35 -16.69
C GLY A 551 47.54 -1.63 -17.27
N LEU A 552 48.48 -1.48 -18.22
CA LEU A 552 49.05 -2.57 -19.04
C LEU A 552 49.95 -3.56 -18.30
N MET A 553 50.27 -3.25 -17.04
CA MET A 553 51.09 -4.06 -16.15
C MET A 553 50.25 -4.95 -15.23
N ASN A 554 48.93 -4.93 -15.37
CA ASN A 554 48.03 -5.68 -14.50
C ASN A 554 46.98 -6.42 -15.34
N LEU A 555 46.70 -7.66 -14.96
CA LEU A 555 45.49 -8.39 -15.30
C LEU A 555 44.59 -8.46 -14.07
N SER A 556 43.30 -8.68 -14.28
CA SER A 556 42.37 -8.97 -13.19
C SER A 556 41.69 -10.30 -13.47
N LEU A 557 41.69 -11.18 -12.49
CA LEU A 557 40.95 -12.44 -12.48
C LEU A 557 39.64 -12.21 -11.73
N THR A 558 38.51 -12.47 -12.39
CA THR A 558 37.19 -12.42 -11.76
C THR A 558 36.69 -13.84 -11.55
N LEU A 559 36.36 -14.19 -10.32
CA LEU A 559 35.88 -15.51 -9.90
C LEU A 559 34.44 -15.41 -9.38
N LYS A 560 33.57 -16.33 -9.79
CA LYS A 560 32.21 -16.46 -9.24
C LYS A 560 32.28 -17.10 -7.85
N PHE A 561 32.17 -16.27 -6.81
CA PHE A 561 32.30 -16.71 -5.43
C PHE A 561 30.98 -17.29 -4.91
N TYR A 562 29.88 -16.58 -5.13
CA TYR A 562 28.53 -17.01 -4.77
C TYR A 562 27.49 -16.36 -5.69
N HIS A 563 26.20 -16.66 -5.52
CA HIS A 563 25.13 -15.95 -6.22
C HIS A 563 25.26 -14.44 -5.95
N GLU A 564 25.34 -13.62 -7.00
CA GLU A 564 25.55 -12.17 -6.95
C GLU A 564 26.86 -11.69 -6.29
N VAL A 565 27.77 -12.60 -5.89
CA VAL A 565 29.04 -12.24 -5.24
C VAL A 565 30.21 -12.71 -6.10
N TYR A 566 31.03 -11.77 -6.53
CA TYR A 566 32.21 -12.00 -7.36
C TYR A 566 33.47 -11.52 -6.65
N MET A 567 34.55 -12.29 -6.78
CA MET A 567 35.86 -11.94 -6.25
C MET A 567 36.77 -11.47 -7.39
N HIS A 568 37.46 -10.35 -7.19
CA HIS A 568 38.40 -9.80 -8.16
C HIS A 568 39.82 -9.84 -7.61
N ILE A 569 40.69 -10.59 -8.25
CA ILE A 569 42.11 -10.75 -7.87
C ILE A 569 42.96 -10.03 -8.90
N ASP A 570 43.89 -9.20 -8.44
CA ASP A 570 44.84 -8.51 -9.32
C ASP A 570 46.10 -9.36 -9.52
N ILE A 571 46.51 -9.47 -10.78
CA ILE A 571 47.73 -10.17 -11.20
C ILE A 571 48.66 -9.12 -11.79
N LYS A 572 49.81 -8.89 -11.17
CA LYS A 572 50.84 -7.98 -11.69
C LYS A 572 51.69 -8.71 -12.73
N GLU A 573 52.00 -8.06 -13.83
CA GLU A 573 52.82 -8.61 -14.91
C GLU A 573 54.22 -7.96 -14.89
N GLY A 574 55.26 -8.78 -14.72
CA GLY A 574 56.66 -8.38 -14.78
C GLY A 574 57.15 -8.06 -16.20
N GLY A 575 58.28 -7.35 -16.29
CA GLY A 575 58.98 -7.11 -17.54
C GLY A 575 58.36 -6.06 -18.49
N LYS A 576 57.48 -5.18 -17.98
CA LYS A 576 56.83 -4.13 -18.78
C LYS A 576 57.15 -2.73 -18.26
N ASP A 577 57.35 -1.78 -19.18
CA ASP A 577 57.63 -0.36 -18.89
C ASP A 577 56.37 0.52 -18.85
N GLY A 578 55.18 -0.08 -18.93
CA GLY A 578 53.88 0.59 -18.80
C GLY A 578 53.42 1.42 -20.01
N LYS A 579 54.27 1.59 -21.03
CA LYS A 579 53.93 2.34 -22.26
C LYS A 579 53.11 1.50 -23.24
N ALA A 580 52.29 2.13 -24.09
CA ALA A 580 51.51 1.44 -25.11
C ALA A 580 52.37 0.99 -26.31
N SER A 581 53.23 -0.01 -26.11
CA SER A 581 54.05 -0.66 -27.13
C SER A 581 53.55 -2.07 -27.44
N ALA A 582 53.79 -2.57 -28.67
CA ALA A 582 53.31 -3.88 -29.12
C ALA A 582 53.79 -5.05 -28.22
N ASN A 583 54.98 -4.93 -27.61
CA ASN A 583 55.48 -5.91 -26.65
C ASN A 583 54.70 -5.89 -25.33
N ASN A 584 54.26 -4.72 -24.87
CA ASN A 584 53.50 -4.61 -23.63
C ASN A 584 52.08 -5.13 -23.76
N LEU A 585 51.51 -5.30 -24.96
CA LEU A 585 50.18 -5.86 -25.22
C LEU A 585 50.12 -7.40 -25.11
N LYS A 586 51.28 -8.07 -25.09
CA LYS A 586 51.40 -9.50 -24.81
C LYS A 586 51.49 -9.76 -23.30
N LEU A 587 51.26 -11.00 -22.88
CA LEU A 587 51.40 -11.43 -21.48
C LEU A 587 52.84 -11.17 -21.01
N GLY A 588 53.01 -10.46 -19.89
CA GLY A 588 54.30 -10.24 -19.25
C GLY A 588 54.65 -11.38 -18.32
N LYS A 589 55.94 -11.56 -18.04
CA LYS A 589 56.46 -12.60 -17.15
C LYS A 589 57.51 -11.99 -16.20
N PRO A 590 57.58 -12.41 -14.92
CA PRO A 590 56.65 -13.33 -14.24
C PRO A 590 55.28 -12.69 -13.96
N LEU A 591 54.26 -13.51 -13.71
CA LEU A 591 52.97 -13.08 -13.18
C LEU A 591 53.03 -13.13 -11.65
N ILE A 592 52.58 -12.09 -10.97
CA ILE A 592 52.74 -11.96 -9.51
C ILE A 592 51.36 -11.76 -8.87
N ILE A 593 51.00 -12.63 -7.92
CA ILE A 593 49.79 -12.51 -7.10
C ILE A 593 50.23 -12.52 -5.62
N GLY A 594 50.01 -11.41 -4.92
CA GLY A 594 50.53 -11.25 -3.56
C GLY A 594 52.07 -11.23 -3.56
N GLU A 595 52.68 -12.24 -2.94
CA GLU A 595 54.14 -12.43 -2.84
C GLU A 595 54.65 -13.60 -3.71
N GLU A 596 53.77 -14.29 -4.45
CA GLU A 596 54.14 -15.44 -5.28
C GLU A 596 54.24 -15.10 -6.76
N GLU A 597 55.21 -15.74 -7.43
CA GLU A 597 55.45 -15.65 -8.87
C GLU A 597 54.98 -16.91 -9.61
N TYR A 598 54.42 -16.70 -10.80
CA TYR A 598 53.91 -17.71 -11.72
C TYR A 598 54.47 -17.48 -13.14
N GLU A 599 54.77 -18.55 -13.87
CA GLU A 599 55.37 -18.53 -15.19
C GLU A 599 54.38 -18.17 -16.30
N ASP A 600 53.13 -18.61 -16.19
CA ASP A 600 52.04 -18.35 -17.14
C ASP A 600 50.64 -18.46 -16.50
N LEU A 601 49.60 -18.28 -17.32
CA LEU A 601 48.21 -18.32 -16.85
C LEU A 601 47.75 -19.72 -16.47
N ASP A 602 48.30 -20.77 -17.07
CA ASP A 602 47.94 -22.16 -16.74
C ASP A 602 48.50 -22.54 -15.36
N GLU A 603 49.70 -22.07 -15.03
CA GLU A 603 50.25 -22.22 -13.68
C GLU A 603 49.43 -21.43 -12.65
N VAL A 604 48.97 -20.21 -12.97
CA VAL A 604 48.03 -19.46 -12.11
C VAL A 604 46.75 -20.25 -11.87
N LEU A 605 46.19 -20.90 -12.91
CA LEU A 605 45.02 -21.75 -12.73
C LEU A 605 45.31 -22.91 -11.77
N ALA A 606 46.37 -23.66 -12.04
CA ALA A 606 46.67 -24.89 -11.30
C ALA A 606 47.14 -24.64 -9.84
N ARG A 607 47.98 -23.63 -9.60
CA ARG A 607 48.55 -23.35 -8.26
C ARG A 607 47.75 -22.37 -7.43
N TYR A 608 47.04 -21.43 -8.04
CA TYR A 608 46.28 -20.40 -7.30
C TYR A 608 44.77 -20.66 -7.34
N VAL A 609 44.19 -20.80 -8.54
CA VAL A 609 42.73 -20.87 -8.70
C VAL A 609 42.15 -22.19 -8.23
N ASP A 610 42.71 -23.32 -8.65
CA ASP A 610 42.17 -24.65 -8.34
C ASP A 610 42.13 -24.92 -6.81
N PRO A 611 43.20 -24.64 -6.03
CA PRO A 611 43.15 -24.76 -4.57
C PRO A 611 42.12 -23.82 -3.94
N LEU A 612 42.05 -22.57 -4.43
CA LEU A 612 41.10 -21.57 -3.94
C LEU A 612 39.64 -21.99 -4.19
N VAL A 613 39.33 -22.49 -5.38
CA VAL A 613 38.01 -23.03 -5.73
C VAL A 613 37.71 -24.30 -4.93
N GLY A 614 38.72 -25.12 -4.66
CA GLY A 614 38.62 -26.27 -3.76
C GLY A 614 38.17 -25.87 -2.36
N HIS A 615 38.82 -24.88 -1.76
CA HIS A 615 38.47 -24.34 -0.44
C HIS A 615 37.10 -23.64 -0.44
N LEU A 616 36.76 -22.89 -1.50
CA LEU A 616 35.43 -22.30 -1.69
C LEU A 616 34.34 -23.38 -1.62
N LYS A 617 34.47 -24.42 -2.44
CA LYS A 617 33.51 -25.55 -2.49
C LYS A 617 33.47 -26.30 -1.16
N GLN A 618 34.60 -26.42 -0.45
CA GLN A 618 34.67 -27.05 0.86
C GLN A 618 33.87 -26.26 1.92
N MET A 619 33.98 -24.92 1.94
CA MET A 619 33.22 -24.08 2.87
C MET A 619 31.72 -24.12 2.57
N LEU A 620 31.33 -24.03 1.29
CA LEU A 620 29.92 -24.08 0.87
C LEU A 620 29.24 -25.42 1.21
N ARG A 621 30.00 -26.51 1.32
CA ARG A 621 29.53 -27.85 1.71
C ARG A 621 29.61 -28.10 3.21
N TYR A 622 30.06 -27.13 4.01
CA TYR A 622 30.22 -27.32 5.45
C TYR A 622 28.86 -27.52 6.14
N ARG A 623 28.78 -28.45 7.11
CA ARG A 623 27.53 -28.86 7.76
C ARG A 623 26.73 -27.72 8.44
N LYS A 624 27.42 -26.68 8.92
CA LYS A 624 26.79 -25.49 9.53
C LYS A 624 26.78 -24.27 8.60
N PHE A 625 27.02 -24.48 7.30
CA PHE A 625 26.88 -23.44 6.30
C PHE A 625 25.40 -23.12 6.07
N HIS A 626 25.06 -21.84 6.02
CA HIS A 626 23.72 -21.36 5.75
C HIS A 626 23.68 -20.54 4.46
N LYS A 627 22.68 -20.81 3.62
CA LYS A 627 22.44 -20.11 2.36
C LYS A 627 21.40 -19.02 2.62
N GLY A 628 21.83 -17.78 2.78
CA GLY A 628 20.94 -16.67 3.09
C GLY A 628 21.72 -15.39 3.36
N ARG A 629 21.02 -14.27 3.46
CA ARG A 629 21.62 -12.99 3.85
C ARG A 629 21.90 -12.96 5.36
N ARG A 630 22.67 -11.96 5.80
CA ARG A 630 23.05 -11.79 7.22
C ARG A 630 21.84 -11.83 8.17
N GLN A 631 20.78 -11.12 7.83
CA GLN A 631 19.57 -11.03 8.66
C GLN A 631 18.90 -12.40 8.89
N GLU A 632 18.82 -13.24 7.85
CA GLU A 632 18.28 -14.60 7.96
C GLU A 632 19.13 -15.48 8.89
N VAL A 633 20.46 -15.30 8.85
CA VAL A 633 21.38 -16.01 9.76
C VAL A 633 21.21 -15.53 11.20
N ASP A 634 20.98 -14.23 11.41
CA ASP A 634 20.81 -13.62 12.72
C ASP A 634 19.53 -14.10 13.38
N ASP A 635 18.42 -14.07 12.65
CA ASP A 635 17.12 -14.56 13.10
C ASP A 635 17.18 -16.05 13.47
N LEU A 636 17.88 -16.85 12.66
CA LEU A 636 18.09 -18.27 12.92
C LEU A 636 18.91 -18.51 14.20
N LEU A 637 19.97 -17.73 14.41
CA LEU A 637 20.79 -17.84 15.63
C LEU A 637 20.03 -17.41 16.88
N VAL A 638 19.23 -16.35 16.80
CA VAL A 638 18.37 -15.89 17.91
C VAL A 638 17.33 -16.96 18.25
N GLU A 639 16.71 -17.58 17.25
CA GLU A 639 15.73 -18.65 17.45
C GLU A 639 16.37 -19.92 18.07
N GLU A 640 17.53 -20.35 17.58
CA GLU A 640 18.27 -21.48 18.16
C GLU A 640 18.67 -21.21 19.61
N LYS A 641 19.09 -19.98 19.94
CA LYS A 641 19.45 -19.58 21.30
C LYS A 641 18.24 -19.49 22.23
N ARG A 642 17.09 -19.07 21.70
CA ARG A 642 15.81 -19.06 22.43
C ARG A 642 15.38 -20.48 22.81
N ARG A 643 15.52 -21.44 21.89
CA ARG A 643 15.15 -22.85 22.12
C ARG A 643 16.10 -23.57 23.07
N SER A 644 17.40 -23.29 22.96
CA SER A 644 18.44 -23.95 23.76
C SER A 644 19.41 -22.93 24.37
N PRO A 645 19.04 -22.25 25.47
CA PRO A 645 19.82 -21.16 26.06
C PRO A 645 21.25 -21.55 26.46
N GLU A 646 21.47 -22.80 26.87
CA GLU A 646 22.78 -23.32 27.29
C GLU A 646 23.70 -23.69 26.12
N THR A 647 23.19 -23.73 24.89
CA THR A 647 23.96 -24.15 23.72
C THR A 647 24.69 -22.97 23.08
N PHE A 648 25.94 -23.21 22.67
CA PHE A 648 26.69 -22.28 21.82
C PHE A 648 26.30 -22.47 20.35
N SER A 649 25.60 -21.49 19.79
CA SER A 649 25.11 -21.50 18.41
C SER A 649 25.97 -20.63 17.51
N TYR A 650 26.35 -21.19 16.36
CA TYR A 650 27.12 -20.50 15.32
C TYR A 650 26.75 -21.03 13.93
N ARG A 651 26.90 -20.18 12.92
CA ARG A 651 26.66 -20.45 11.50
C ARG A 651 27.76 -19.83 10.64
N LEU A 652 28.02 -20.46 9.50
CA LEU A 652 28.90 -19.92 8.46
C LEU A 652 28.06 -19.50 7.26
N SER A 653 28.34 -18.37 6.65
CA SER A 653 27.61 -17.87 5.46
C SER A 653 28.53 -17.06 4.54
N VAL A 654 28.05 -16.65 3.38
CA VAL A 654 28.76 -15.71 2.50
C VAL A 654 28.55 -14.29 3.00
N SER A 655 29.61 -13.46 2.97
CA SER A 655 29.47 -12.02 3.21
C SER A 655 29.09 -11.31 1.91
N PHE A 656 27.92 -10.69 1.89
CA PHE A 656 27.49 -9.80 0.80
C PHE A 656 28.05 -8.37 0.99
N GLU A 657 28.42 -8.00 2.23
CA GLU A 657 29.04 -6.71 2.56
C GLU A 657 30.53 -6.66 2.16
N HIS A 658 31.21 -7.81 2.19
CA HIS A 658 32.63 -7.95 1.86
C HIS A 658 32.83 -9.05 0.80
N PRO A 659 32.77 -8.70 -0.50
CA PRO A 659 32.88 -9.67 -1.59
C PRO A 659 34.16 -10.51 -1.50
N GLY A 660 34.00 -11.84 -1.61
CA GLY A 660 35.12 -12.79 -1.51
C GLY A 660 35.45 -13.26 -0.09
N MET A 661 34.64 -12.89 0.91
CA MET A 661 34.79 -13.35 2.30
C MET A 661 33.61 -14.19 2.76
N PHE A 662 33.88 -15.11 3.67
CA PHE A 662 32.85 -15.79 4.46
C PHE A 662 32.64 -15.08 5.78
N MET A 663 31.47 -15.28 6.38
CA MET A 663 31.08 -14.73 7.66
C MET A 663 30.86 -15.88 8.64
N LEU A 664 31.46 -15.79 9.83
CA LEU A 664 31.21 -16.64 10.98
C LEU A 664 30.34 -15.85 11.96
N SER A 665 29.07 -16.23 12.03
CA SER A 665 28.08 -15.62 12.92
C SER A 665 27.87 -16.50 14.15
N TYR A 666 27.87 -15.92 15.35
CA TYR A 666 27.66 -16.64 16.61
C TYR A 666 26.94 -15.79 17.65
N ILE A 667 26.24 -16.43 18.59
CA ILE A 667 25.48 -15.75 19.65
C ILE A 667 25.82 -16.31 21.03
N LEU A 668 26.14 -15.42 21.97
CA LEU A 668 26.48 -15.77 23.36
C LEU A 668 25.31 -15.54 24.32
N SER A 669 24.69 -14.36 24.24
CA SER A 669 23.58 -13.95 25.10
C SER A 669 22.35 -13.57 24.27
N LYS A 670 22.26 -12.31 23.83
CA LYS A 670 21.11 -11.77 23.09
C LYS A 670 21.46 -11.27 21.69
N THR A 671 22.69 -10.84 21.47
CA THR A 671 23.12 -10.23 20.21
C THR A 671 24.05 -11.16 19.42
N PRO A 672 23.72 -11.46 18.15
CA PRO A 672 24.66 -12.10 17.23
C PRO A 672 25.91 -11.23 17.02
N LYS A 673 27.05 -11.89 16.87
CA LYS A 673 28.35 -11.30 16.51
C LYS A 673 28.83 -11.93 15.21
N HIS A 674 29.57 -11.17 14.41
CA HIS A 674 30.09 -11.59 13.11
C HIS A 674 31.58 -11.37 13.04
N GLU A 675 32.29 -12.37 12.52
CA GLU A 675 33.69 -12.25 12.18
C GLU A 675 33.92 -12.77 10.76
N TYR A 676 34.90 -12.21 10.06
CA TYR A 676 35.13 -12.49 8.65
C TYR A 676 36.27 -13.47 8.44
N ILE A 677 36.08 -14.38 7.49
CA ILE A 677 37.04 -15.39 7.08
C ILE A 677 37.42 -15.10 5.62
N THR A 678 38.70 -14.85 5.39
CA THR A 678 39.24 -14.63 4.05
C THR A 678 39.65 -15.96 3.44
N LEU A 679 39.36 -16.15 2.16
CA LEU A 679 39.75 -17.33 1.42
C LEU A 679 41.16 -17.15 0.82
N SER A 680 41.99 -18.18 0.94
CA SER A 680 43.37 -18.24 0.42
C SER A 680 43.60 -19.57 -0.29
N GLN A 681 44.60 -19.62 -1.17
CA GLN A 681 45.09 -20.85 -1.79
C GLN A 681 45.64 -21.86 -0.76
N GLU A 682 46.06 -21.39 0.43
CA GLU A 682 46.54 -22.23 1.53
C GLU A 682 45.42 -22.68 2.50
N GLY A 683 44.22 -22.10 2.37
CA GLY A 683 43.06 -22.44 3.20
C GLY A 683 42.24 -21.22 3.63
N PHE A 684 41.71 -21.28 4.85
CA PHE A 684 40.85 -20.25 5.43
C PHE A 684 41.64 -19.39 6.39
N VAL A 685 41.75 -18.09 6.10
CA VAL A 685 42.46 -17.14 6.95
C VAL A 685 41.47 -16.49 7.91
N PHE A 686 41.67 -16.70 9.20
CA PHE A 686 40.83 -16.17 10.27
C PHE A 686 41.72 -15.67 11.41
N ARG A 687 41.53 -14.41 11.83
CA ARG A 687 42.35 -13.73 12.86
C ARG A 687 43.87 -13.89 12.63
N ARG A 688 44.33 -13.67 11.39
CA ARG A 688 45.75 -13.81 10.94
C ARG A 688 46.34 -15.23 11.07
N LYS A 689 45.50 -16.26 11.19
CA LYS A 689 45.91 -17.67 11.14
C LYS A 689 45.26 -18.37 9.96
N THR A 690 46.02 -19.24 9.29
CA THR A 690 45.55 -20.04 8.17
C THR A 690 45.14 -21.43 8.65
N PHE A 691 43.95 -21.88 8.25
CA PHE A 691 43.40 -23.19 8.60
C PHE A 691 43.11 -23.98 7.32
N PRO A 692 43.54 -25.26 7.23
CA PRO A 692 43.38 -26.03 6.00
C PRO A 692 41.96 -26.59 5.80
N THR A 693 41.11 -26.57 6.84
CA THR A 693 39.72 -27.04 6.76
C THR A 693 38.81 -26.16 7.62
N PRO A 694 37.50 -26.04 7.27
CA PRO A 694 36.55 -25.30 8.11
C PRO A 694 36.41 -25.89 9.51
N ASP A 695 36.57 -27.22 9.66
CA ASP A 695 36.55 -27.89 10.96
C ASP A 695 37.67 -27.42 11.89
N LYS A 696 38.92 -27.37 11.40
CA LYS A 696 40.04 -26.90 12.22
C LYS A 696 39.90 -25.42 12.59
N LEU A 697 39.36 -24.59 11.69
CA LEU A 697 39.05 -23.19 11.95
C LEU A 697 38.02 -23.08 13.09
N VAL A 698 36.91 -23.80 12.98
CA VAL A 698 35.83 -23.77 13.98
C VAL A 698 36.29 -24.34 15.33
N ASP A 699 37.06 -25.42 15.34
CA ASP A 699 37.59 -26.00 16.59
C ASP A 699 38.57 -25.07 17.28
N TRP A 700 39.39 -24.34 16.51
CA TRP A 700 40.24 -23.29 17.06
C TRP A 700 39.41 -22.12 17.59
N PHE A 701 38.43 -21.65 16.82
CA PHE A 701 37.52 -20.57 17.22
C PHE A 701 36.79 -20.87 18.53
N LYS A 702 36.22 -22.08 18.67
CA LYS A 702 35.54 -22.51 19.92
C LYS A 702 36.43 -22.46 21.17
N LYS A 703 37.76 -22.53 21.00
CA LYS A 703 38.73 -22.42 22.10
C LYS A 703 39.18 -20.97 22.37
N HIS A 704 38.93 -20.04 21.46
CA HIS A 704 39.51 -18.68 21.47
C HIS A 704 38.47 -17.58 21.11
N PHE A 705 37.18 -17.86 21.26
CA PHE A 705 36.11 -16.90 20.91
C PHE A 705 35.91 -15.81 21.97
N GLN A 706 36.41 -16.03 23.19
CA GLN A 706 36.38 -15.07 24.30
C GLN A 706 37.43 -13.98 24.13
#